data_AF-A0A8T9C3U4-F1
#
_entry.id   AF-A0A8T9C3U4-F1
#
_cell.length_a   1.000
_cell.length_b   1.000
_cell.length_c   1.000
_cell.angle_alpha   90.00
_cell.angle_beta   90.00
_cell.angle_gamma   90.00
#
_symmetry.space_group_name_H-M   'P 1'
#
loop_
_entity.id
_entity.type
_entity.pdbx_description
1 polymer ?
#
loop_
_entity_poly.entity_id
_entity_poly.type
_entity_poly.pdbx_seq_one_letter_code
_entity_poly.pdbx_strand_id
1 'polypeptide(L)'
;MWGSSTNKQQGGFLLAADRVSEACSVGRTDGPGASDNERNRYPTNSRSLRLFVPQHQLCTSTQSPSTQTHSITIHHCALDIEIDIQIIAAERGEQSTINSPQCKTNTRCNPPFLSNLPLRSNAPVPPPNGARPPRQIRGPQSALTDFLASHNINANQIRQDANARRQAALASQQAVDAANDAPSPDSDSDPIPAPARARRNESKAQSAKRKKDEEKAIAKIKASKQFQRRRKQYNSDEEMSDEDEAARAFFEESMAPLPDQTENCEECGNRFTVTPYSRRGEDGGLLCQKCTKLLDKEEGAARKKRKITAGRQRRQIQSNLLDGIYPGAKDLMTLCIETLAKNVDLAEDFGDLPASMVERLSAILCKRRLLKPETINLFLRPGNDTVVVTDGASLSSDDYIRIFQYCPTIKYLRLRDAVQFKNKVMDHFLATNITLEKLSLHGANLIDDERWDRFFTEKGTHLKTFQLHYTDGHFGDEQLELMPKTCPNLTRLKIVHNQKVTNKGLEHIAQLSNLTHLTIGIYNPTNSPPYVKIINGVGPSLRTLCLDKAGVDDSVLEAIHTNCQNIQKLRLTDNEVLTDQGFANLFTNWYNPPLTYINLHKCRHIDSTDPRDNPDGIGFASLGFEALMAHSGKTLRYVDINSCRHISLESFERVFAADKKYPDLTFMNISFCQAVNDFVVGSIFRACPNLKTLVTFGNFGVRDVRVPKGRILIGVPTALGMQIEGTEDGEGRVAG
;
A
#
# COMPACT_ATOMS: atom_id res chain seq x y z
N MET A 1 25.86 36.90 -69.14
CA MET A 1 24.55 37.59 -69.07
C MET A 1 24.32 37.85 -67.58
N TRP A 2 24.62 39.06 -67.09
CA TRP A 2 23.65 40.14 -66.84
C TRP A 2 22.59 39.71 -65.79
N GLY A 3 22.49 40.24 -64.57
CA GLY A 3 23.30 41.21 -63.77
C GLY A 3 22.81 41.16 -62.30
N SER A 4 23.61 41.38 -61.25
CA SER A 4 24.04 42.69 -60.70
C SER A 4 22.86 43.64 -60.34
N SER A 5 22.76 44.29 -59.17
CA SER A 5 23.81 44.63 -58.19
C SER A 5 23.31 45.06 -56.77
N THR A 6 24.04 44.62 -55.73
CA THR A 6 24.47 45.36 -54.49
C THR A 6 23.57 46.21 -53.57
N ASN A 7 23.96 46.16 -52.28
CA ASN A 7 23.92 47.17 -51.19
C ASN A 7 22.70 47.27 -50.25
N LYS A 8 22.80 47.84 -49.04
CA LYS A 8 23.78 47.78 -47.90
C LYS A 8 23.36 48.83 -46.84
N GLN A 9 23.81 48.66 -45.58
CA GLN A 9 23.90 49.72 -44.54
C GLN A 9 22.59 50.35 -44.00
N GLN A 10 22.55 51.03 -42.84
CA GLN A 10 23.19 50.78 -41.51
C GLN A 10 22.58 51.74 -40.44
N GLY A 11 22.39 51.27 -39.20
CA GLY A 11 22.00 52.12 -38.04
C GLY A 11 20.52 52.60 -38.02
N GLY A 12 20.02 53.21 -36.94
CA GLY A 12 20.61 53.32 -35.60
C GLY A 12 19.99 54.40 -34.69
N PHE A 13 19.99 54.14 -33.38
CA PHE A 13 19.85 55.07 -32.25
C PHE A 13 18.50 55.71 -31.82
N LEU A 14 18.49 55.96 -30.50
CA LEU A 14 17.81 57.01 -29.72
C LEU A 14 16.38 56.81 -29.18
N LEU A 15 16.23 57.33 -27.95
CA LEU A 15 15.06 57.29 -27.09
C LEU A 15 14.14 58.49 -27.36
N ALA A 16 12.85 58.34 -27.01
CA ALA A 16 12.14 59.32 -26.20
C ALA A 16 10.96 58.64 -25.49
N ALA A 17 10.56 59.19 -24.35
CA ALA A 17 9.23 59.01 -23.78
C ALA A 17 8.61 60.40 -23.66
N ASP A 18 7.28 60.51 -23.75
CA ASP A 18 6.57 61.47 -22.90
C ASP A 18 5.08 61.13 -22.71
N ARG A 19 4.42 61.93 -21.85
CA ARG A 19 3.02 61.82 -21.39
C ARG A 19 2.09 62.80 -22.15
N VAL A 20 0.94 63.09 -21.51
CA VAL A 20 -0.10 64.11 -21.82
C VAL A 20 -1.15 63.56 -22.79
N SER A 21 -2.38 63.17 -22.40
CA SER A 21 -3.45 63.77 -21.55
C SER A 21 -4.47 64.56 -22.36
N GLU A 22 -5.76 64.22 -22.16
CA GLU A 22 -6.95 65.10 -22.32
C GLU A 22 -7.27 65.64 -23.75
N ALA A 23 -8.50 66.04 -24.10
CA ALA A 23 -9.85 65.67 -23.66
C ALA A 23 -10.87 66.22 -24.68
N CYS A 24 -12.15 65.78 -24.60
CA CYS A 24 -13.34 66.44 -25.18
C CYS A 24 -13.46 66.53 -26.73
N SER A 25 -14.65 66.77 -27.33
CA SER A 25 -16.07 66.47 -26.99
C SER A 25 -17.01 66.84 -28.18
N VAL A 26 -18.34 66.69 -27.99
CA VAL A 26 -19.49 67.25 -28.77
C VAL A 26 -20.02 66.46 -30.00
N GLY A 27 -21.36 66.40 -30.12
CA GLY A 27 -22.16 65.78 -31.20
C GLY A 27 -23.01 64.60 -30.68
N ARG A 28 -24.30 64.69 -30.28
CA ARG A 28 -25.48 65.50 -30.67
C ARG A 28 -25.94 65.25 -32.12
N THR A 29 -27.19 64.87 -32.43
CA THR A 29 -28.41 64.55 -31.61
C THR A 29 -29.01 63.18 -32.06
N ASP A 30 -30.26 62.70 -31.83
CA ASP A 30 -31.53 63.25 -31.29
C ASP A 30 -32.50 62.14 -30.77
N GLY A 31 -33.75 62.49 -30.43
CA GLY A 31 -34.89 61.58 -30.13
C GLY A 31 -36.10 61.83 -31.06
N PRO A 32 -37.39 61.65 -30.62
CA PRO A 32 -37.89 61.17 -29.31
C PRO A 32 -39.09 60.17 -29.37
N GLY A 33 -39.60 59.75 -28.20
CA GLY A 33 -40.89 59.05 -27.99
C GLY A 33 -40.91 58.27 -26.66
N ALA A 34 -41.54 58.75 -25.57
CA ALA A 34 -42.97 58.60 -25.21
C ALA A 34 -43.37 57.15 -24.80
N SER A 35 -44.01 56.85 -23.66
CA SER A 35 -44.58 57.73 -22.60
C SER A 35 -44.84 57.03 -21.24
N ASP A 36 -44.67 57.79 -20.15
CA ASP A 36 -45.45 57.85 -18.90
C ASP A 36 -45.60 56.71 -17.85
N ASN A 37 -45.51 57.17 -16.57
CA ASN A 37 -46.13 56.68 -15.32
C ASN A 37 -45.62 55.37 -14.65
N GLU A 38 -45.56 55.23 -13.31
CA GLU A 38 -45.95 56.18 -12.23
C GLU A 38 -45.09 56.06 -10.94
N ARG A 39 -45.26 57.07 -10.07
CA ARG A 39 -44.98 57.20 -8.61
C ARG A 39 -44.74 55.87 -7.84
N ASN A 40 -43.88 55.75 -6.82
CA ASN A 40 -43.24 56.69 -5.86
C ASN A 40 -42.06 55.94 -5.15
N ARG A 41 -41.28 56.38 -4.13
CA ARG A 41 -41.27 57.54 -3.19
C ARG A 41 -39.84 57.76 -2.63
N TYR A 42 -39.65 58.83 -1.84
CA TYR A 42 -38.52 59.14 -0.92
C TYR A 42 -39.13 59.74 0.39
N PRO A 43 -38.38 60.18 1.45
CA PRO A 43 -36.92 60.14 1.77
C PRO A 43 -36.67 59.26 3.05
N THR A 44 -35.58 59.25 3.85
CA THR A 44 -34.52 60.22 4.26
C THR A 44 -33.17 59.53 4.50
N ASN A 45 -32.00 60.10 4.17
CA ASN A 45 -31.28 61.25 4.77
C ASN A 45 -30.87 61.03 6.26
N SER A 46 -29.65 61.26 6.76
CA SER A 46 -28.28 61.40 6.16
C SER A 46 -27.23 61.67 7.26
N ARG A 47 -25.91 61.58 6.92
CA ARG A 47 -24.75 62.22 7.62
C ARG A 47 -24.42 61.68 9.03
N SER A 48 -23.20 61.82 9.58
CA SER A 48 -21.90 62.35 9.13
C SER A 48 -20.77 61.56 9.84
N LEU A 49 -19.57 61.28 9.28
CA LEU A 49 -18.41 62.19 9.07
C LEU A 49 -17.93 62.87 10.39
N ARG A 50 -16.63 62.95 10.74
CA ARG A 50 -15.36 62.63 10.02
C ARG A 50 -14.12 62.73 10.96
N LEU A 51 -13.01 62.07 10.59
CA LEU A 51 -11.58 62.41 10.92
C LEU A 51 -11.17 62.32 12.42
N PHE A 52 -9.94 61.95 12.82
CA PHE A 52 -8.62 62.40 12.33
C PHE A 52 -7.52 61.29 12.26
N VAL A 53 -6.38 61.66 11.68
CA VAL A 53 -5.22 60.86 11.15
C VAL A 53 -4.00 61.84 11.09
N PRO A 54 -2.68 61.47 10.92
CA PRO A 54 -1.99 60.16 10.76
C PRO A 54 -1.10 59.79 12.02
N GLN A 55 0.23 59.49 12.08
CA GLN A 55 1.41 59.49 11.17
C GLN A 55 2.67 58.78 11.81
N HIS A 56 3.68 58.41 10.99
CA HIS A 56 5.07 57.98 11.34
C HIS A 56 5.29 56.61 12.08
N GLN A 57 6.37 55.81 11.87
CA GLN A 57 7.36 55.66 10.76
C GLN A 57 8.24 54.38 10.91
N LEU A 58 9.00 54.01 9.86
CA LEU A 58 10.29 53.27 9.84
C LEU A 58 10.43 51.76 10.24
N CYS A 59 10.62 50.93 9.21
CA CYS A 59 11.78 50.04 8.92
C CYS A 59 12.35 48.94 9.89
N THR A 60 12.63 47.77 9.25
CA THR A 60 13.77 46.83 9.46
C THR A 60 13.86 46.01 10.77
N SER A 61 14.37 44.75 10.81
CA SER A 61 14.80 43.78 9.77
C SER A 61 15.09 42.38 10.35
N THR A 62 15.14 41.34 9.49
CA THR A 62 15.79 40.01 9.71
C THR A 62 15.24 39.10 10.84
N GLN A 63 15.39 37.76 10.84
CA GLN A 63 16.20 36.83 10.03
C GLN A 63 15.45 35.47 9.80
N SER A 64 16.10 34.51 9.13
CA SER A 64 15.52 33.25 8.59
C SER A 64 16.05 31.97 9.31
N PRO A 65 15.94 30.74 8.77
CA PRO A 65 14.73 29.93 8.47
C PRO A 65 14.76 28.53 9.14
N SER A 66 13.68 27.72 9.05
CA SER A 66 13.77 26.26 9.27
C SER A 66 12.81 25.39 8.43
N THR A 67 13.42 24.54 7.60
CA THR A 67 12.95 23.21 7.14
C THR A 67 11.44 22.94 6.98
N GLN A 68 10.91 23.15 5.77
CA GLN A 68 9.75 22.38 5.28
C GLN A 68 10.24 21.11 4.56
N THR A 69 9.95 19.94 5.08
CA THR A 69 10.24 18.65 4.44
C THR A 69 9.30 18.41 3.26
N HIS A 70 9.86 18.29 2.05
CA HIS A 70 9.09 17.87 0.87
C HIS A 70 8.65 16.40 1.00
N SER A 71 7.34 16.15 1.01
CA SER A 71 6.79 14.80 0.80
C SER A 71 6.36 14.68 -0.67
N ILE A 72 7.10 13.91 -1.46
CA ILE A 72 6.78 13.64 -2.86
C ILE A 72 5.99 12.33 -2.92
N THR A 73 4.67 12.43 -3.07
CA THR A 73 3.76 11.27 -3.13
C THR A 73 3.88 10.56 -4.48
N ILE A 74 4.50 9.38 -4.51
CA ILE A 74 4.64 8.56 -5.73
C ILE A 74 3.54 7.49 -5.76
N HIS A 75 2.46 7.74 -6.50
CA HIS A 75 1.37 6.78 -6.69
C HIS A 75 1.67 5.76 -7.81
N HIS A 76 2.34 4.64 -7.49
CA HIS A 76 2.00 3.34 -8.09
C HIS A 76 2.67 2.15 -7.35
N CYS A 77 1.96 1.02 -7.29
CA CYS A 77 2.43 -0.31 -6.84
C CYS A 77 2.78 -0.51 -5.35
N ALA A 78 1.88 -0.11 -4.42
CA ALA A 78 1.96 -0.54 -3.01
C ALA A 78 0.62 -0.47 -2.23
N LEU A 79 -0.52 -0.88 -2.81
CA LEU A 79 -1.83 -0.87 -2.12
C LEU A 79 -2.11 -2.15 -1.29
N ASP A 80 -1.08 -2.99 -1.09
CA ASP A 80 -1.17 -4.33 -0.49
C ASP A 80 -0.37 -4.46 0.83
N ILE A 81 -0.08 -3.35 1.54
CA ILE A 81 0.63 -3.37 2.85
C ILE A 81 -0.01 -2.44 3.91
N GLU A 82 -1.34 -2.30 3.93
CA GLU A 82 -2.05 -1.56 5.00
C GLU A 82 -2.70 -2.46 6.07
N ILE A 83 -2.75 -3.79 5.87
CA ILE A 83 -3.40 -4.72 6.81
C ILE A 83 -2.40 -5.61 7.59
N ASP A 84 -1.10 -5.54 7.26
CA ASP A 84 0.00 -6.14 8.04
C ASP A 84 0.16 -5.53 9.45
N ILE A 85 -0.48 -4.39 9.75
CA ILE A 85 -0.34 -3.67 11.02
C ILE A 85 -1.49 -3.95 12.00
N GLN A 86 -2.75 -4.01 11.56
CA GLN A 86 -3.90 -4.13 12.47
C GLN A 86 -4.01 -5.50 13.16
N ILE A 87 -3.51 -6.58 12.55
CA ILE A 87 -3.60 -7.93 13.15
C ILE A 87 -2.45 -8.20 14.14
N ILE A 88 -1.28 -7.60 13.96
CA ILE A 88 -0.20 -7.61 14.98
C ILE A 88 -0.66 -6.86 16.25
N ALA A 89 -1.52 -5.84 16.11
CA ALA A 89 -2.13 -5.15 17.25
C ALA A 89 -3.15 -6.01 18.01
N ALA A 90 -3.87 -6.91 17.33
CA ALA A 90 -4.89 -7.76 17.94
C ALA A 90 -4.32 -8.88 18.86
N GLU A 91 -3.08 -9.33 18.61
CA GLU A 91 -2.43 -10.38 19.40
C GLU A 91 -1.58 -9.85 20.59
N ARG A 92 -1.75 -8.58 20.99
CA ARG A 92 -1.19 -8.02 22.24
C ARG A 92 -2.26 -7.50 23.19
N GLY A 93 -3.23 -8.35 23.50
CA GLY A 93 -4.21 -8.14 24.57
C GLY A 93 -3.59 -8.20 25.97
N GLU A 94 -2.79 -7.20 26.35
CA GLU A 94 -2.37 -6.95 27.73
C GLU A 94 -3.04 -5.68 28.28
N GLN A 95 -3.64 -5.77 29.47
CA GLN A 95 -4.35 -4.65 30.10
C GLN A 95 -3.35 -3.68 30.76
N SER A 96 -3.02 -2.58 30.09
CA SER A 96 -2.19 -1.51 30.66
C SER A 96 -3.03 -0.38 31.26
N THR A 97 -3.30 -0.44 32.57
CA THR A 97 -3.89 0.68 33.32
C THR A 97 -2.90 1.85 33.39
N ILE A 98 -3.26 3.00 32.82
CA ILE A 98 -2.45 4.23 32.94
C ILE A 98 -2.88 5.01 34.20
N ASN A 99 -1.91 5.35 35.05
CA ASN A 99 -2.14 6.21 36.22
C ASN A 99 -2.30 7.67 35.79
N SER A 100 -3.40 8.31 36.18
CA SER A 100 -3.54 9.77 36.17
C SER A 100 -3.19 10.37 37.55
N PRO A 101 -2.52 11.53 37.64
CA PRO A 101 -2.08 12.12 38.90
C PRO A 101 -3.22 12.77 39.70
N GLN A 102 -3.00 12.96 41.00
CA GLN A 102 -3.97 13.56 41.92
C GLN A 102 -4.12 15.07 41.73
N CYS A 103 -5.36 15.57 41.87
CA CYS A 103 -5.61 16.88 42.50
C CYS A 103 -6.83 16.76 43.45
N LYS A 104 -7.03 17.72 44.35
CA LYS A 104 -7.84 17.56 45.58
C LYS A 104 -9.02 18.55 45.69
N THR A 105 -9.85 18.30 46.71
CA THR A 105 -10.79 19.19 47.41
C THR A 105 -12.07 19.69 46.71
N ASN A 106 -13.22 19.33 47.30
CA ASN A 106 -14.29 20.18 47.88
C ASN A 106 -14.80 21.44 47.10
N THR A 107 -16.08 21.81 47.11
CA THR A 107 -17.15 21.58 48.11
C THR A 107 -18.58 21.84 47.58
N ARG A 108 -19.62 21.28 48.25
CA ARG A 108 -21.00 21.80 48.45
C ARG A 108 -21.78 22.47 47.27
N CYS A 109 -22.96 21.92 46.94
CA CYS A 109 -24.26 22.39 47.48
C CYS A 109 -25.42 21.43 47.12
N ASN A 110 -26.64 21.69 47.63
CA ASN A 110 -27.76 20.73 47.70
C ASN A 110 -28.99 21.07 46.81
N PRO A 111 -29.99 20.16 46.65
CA PRO A 111 -31.03 20.21 45.61
C PRO A 111 -32.40 20.74 46.14
N PRO A 112 -33.48 20.57 45.35
CA PRO A 112 -34.74 20.10 45.95
C PRO A 112 -35.55 19.06 45.12
N PHE A 113 -35.95 17.95 45.79
CA PHE A 113 -37.27 17.25 45.72
C PHE A 113 -37.82 16.68 44.36
N LEU A 114 -38.82 15.77 44.27
CA LEU A 114 -39.81 15.18 45.22
C LEU A 114 -40.36 13.82 44.71
N SER A 115 -40.63 12.81 45.59
CA SER A 115 -41.64 11.68 45.47
C SER A 115 -41.60 10.68 44.27
N ASN A 116 -42.11 9.42 44.32
CA ASN A 116 -42.67 8.57 45.40
C ASN A 116 -42.60 7.03 45.10
N LEU A 117 -42.88 6.24 46.14
CA LEU A 117 -42.88 4.76 46.33
C LEU A 117 -44.06 3.97 45.65
N PRO A 118 -44.29 2.63 45.88
CA PRO A 118 -43.46 1.41 45.74
C PRO A 118 -44.26 0.15 45.21
N LEU A 119 -43.73 -1.08 45.41
CA LEU A 119 -44.35 -2.44 45.62
C LEU A 119 -43.62 -3.54 44.80
N ARG A 120 -43.09 -4.70 45.26
CA ARG A 120 -43.36 -5.79 46.26
C ARG A 120 -44.23 -6.98 45.79
N SER A 121 -43.63 -8.17 45.64
CA SER A 121 -44.15 -9.50 46.09
C SER A 121 -43.18 -10.67 45.77
N ASN A 122 -43.47 -11.86 46.32
CA ASN A 122 -42.66 -13.11 46.28
C ASN A 122 -43.60 -14.29 45.90
N ALA A 123 -43.24 -15.57 45.68
CA ALA A 123 -42.02 -16.41 45.85
C ALA A 123 -42.08 -17.55 44.77
N PRO A 124 -41.68 -18.85 44.92
CA PRO A 124 -40.92 -19.62 45.95
C PRO A 124 -39.75 -20.47 45.36
N VAL A 125 -39.23 -21.44 46.13
CA VAL A 125 -38.06 -22.30 45.81
C VAL A 125 -38.33 -23.79 46.14
N PRO A 126 -37.90 -24.77 45.30
CA PRO A 126 -37.82 -26.19 45.66
C PRO A 126 -36.40 -26.65 46.11
N PRO A 127 -36.26 -27.70 46.94
CA PRO A 127 -34.99 -28.13 47.53
C PRO A 127 -34.41 -29.42 46.86
N PRO A 128 -33.45 -30.17 47.45
CA PRO A 128 -32.02 -29.98 47.18
C PRO A 128 -31.35 -31.21 46.55
N ASN A 129 -30.19 -31.04 45.90
CA ASN A 129 -29.46 -32.15 45.29
C ASN A 129 -27.92 -31.97 45.33
N GLY A 130 -27.19 -33.08 45.48
CA GLY A 130 -25.73 -33.26 45.24
C GLY A 130 -24.75 -32.16 45.70
N ALA A 131 -24.04 -32.39 46.81
CA ALA A 131 -23.03 -31.46 47.32
C ALA A 131 -21.80 -31.32 46.38
N ARG A 132 -21.52 -30.08 45.95
CA ARG A 132 -20.20 -29.59 45.50
C ARG A 132 -19.94 -28.21 46.12
N PRO A 133 -18.74 -27.91 46.65
CA PRO A 133 -18.46 -26.62 47.27
C PRO A 133 -18.38 -25.49 46.22
N PRO A 134 -19.02 -24.33 46.45
CA PRO A 134 -18.96 -23.21 45.52
C PRO A 134 -17.62 -22.47 45.61
N ARG A 135 -17.01 -22.15 44.45
CA ARG A 135 -15.85 -21.26 44.40
C ARG A 135 -16.29 -19.82 44.68
N GLN A 136 -15.97 -19.31 45.87
CA GLN A 136 -16.08 -17.89 46.17
C GLN A 136 -14.89 -17.14 45.56
N ILE A 137 -15.13 -16.25 44.60
CA ILE A 137 -14.15 -15.25 44.16
C ILE A 137 -14.73 -13.87 44.48
N ARG A 138 -14.18 -13.24 45.53
CA ARG A 138 -14.39 -11.83 45.89
C ARG A 138 -13.04 -11.27 46.36
N GLY A 139 -12.58 -10.21 45.72
CA GLY A 139 -11.30 -9.57 46.03
C GLY A 139 -10.25 -9.72 44.92
N PRO A 140 -9.13 -8.98 45.00
CA PRO A 140 -8.21 -8.76 43.88
C PRO A 140 -7.16 -9.88 43.73
N GLN A 141 -7.60 -11.14 43.65
CA GLN A 141 -6.74 -12.28 43.32
C GLN A 141 -7.19 -12.89 42.00
N SER A 142 -6.27 -12.93 41.03
CA SER A 142 -6.53 -13.48 39.70
C SER A 142 -6.52 -15.01 39.73
N ALA A 143 -7.13 -15.66 38.74
CA ALA A 143 -7.06 -17.13 38.60
C ALA A 143 -5.60 -17.66 38.48
N LEU A 144 -4.68 -16.83 38.00
CA LEU A 144 -3.23 -17.13 37.98
C LEU A 144 -2.64 -17.17 39.40
N THR A 145 -3.15 -16.35 40.32
CA THR A 145 -2.71 -16.31 41.72
C THR A 145 -3.07 -17.61 42.45
N ASP A 146 -4.30 -18.08 42.30
CA ASP A 146 -4.75 -19.40 42.82
C ASP A 146 -3.98 -20.57 42.18
N PHE A 147 -3.72 -20.49 40.87
CA PHE A 147 -2.94 -21.52 40.17
C PHE A 147 -1.51 -21.61 40.69
N LEU A 148 -0.84 -20.48 40.91
CA LEU A 148 0.52 -20.46 41.48
C LEU A 148 0.53 -20.89 42.95
N ALA A 149 -0.44 -20.44 43.76
CA ALA A 149 -0.56 -20.85 45.16
C ALA A 149 -0.79 -22.37 45.31
N SER A 150 -1.66 -22.97 44.50
CA SER A 150 -1.91 -24.42 44.50
C SER A 150 -0.72 -25.27 44.04
N HIS A 151 0.30 -24.67 43.41
CA HIS A 151 1.58 -25.30 43.08
C HIS A 151 2.71 -24.93 44.05
N ASN A 152 2.41 -24.30 45.19
CA ASN A 152 3.37 -23.78 46.18
C ASN A 152 4.34 -22.70 45.63
N ILE A 153 3.97 -21.97 44.57
CA ILE A 153 4.81 -20.95 43.93
C ILE A 153 4.42 -19.55 44.44
N ASN A 154 5.11 -19.07 45.47
CA ASN A 154 4.90 -17.73 46.03
C ASN A 154 5.69 -16.65 45.26
N ALA A 155 5.00 -15.85 44.44
CA ALA A 155 5.60 -14.76 43.67
C ALA A 155 6.31 -13.69 44.53
N ASN A 156 5.90 -13.47 45.79
CA ASN A 156 6.58 -12.55 46.68
C ASN A 156 7.94 -13.08 47.15
N GLN A 157 8.06 -14.38 47.45
CA GLN A 157 9.34 -14.99 47.80
C GLN A 157 10.31 -14.99 46.61
N ILE A 158 9.84 -15.31 45.39
CA ILE A 158 10.67 -15.21 44.18
C ILE A 158 11.22 -13.79 43.98
N ARG A 159 10.40 -12.76 44.23
CA ARG A 159 10.81 -11.35 44.15
C ARG A 159 11.78 -10.95 45.27
N GLN A 160 11.61 -11.49 46.47
CA GLN A 160 12.55 -11.28 47.59
C GLN A 160 13.90 -11.95 47.30
N ASP A 161 13.94 -13.20 46.87
CA ASP A 161 15.18 -13.92 46.49
C ASP A 161 15.92 -13.27 45.31
N ALA A 162 15.19 -12.67 44.36
CA ALA A 162 15.76 -11.95 43.22
C ALA A 162 16.33 -10.57 43.60
N ASN A 163 15.88 -9.99 44.73
CA ASN A 163 16.44 -8.77 45.29
C ASN A 163 17.60 -9.09 46.24
N ALA A 164 17.48 -10.10 47.10
CA ALA A 164 18.55 -10.58 47.96
C ALA A 164 19.80 -11.00 47.15
N ARG A 165 19.62 -11.73 46.05
CA ARG A 165 20.72 -12.08 45.13
C ARG A 165 21.37 -10.85 44.46
N ARG A 166 20.61 -9.79 44.17
CA ARG A 166 21.16 -8.53 43.64
C ARG A 166 21.90 -7.72 44.71
N GLN A 167 21.40 -7.68 45.94
CA GLN A 167 22.07 -7.03 47.07
C GLN A 167 23.37 -7.75 47.44
N ALA A 168 23.38 -9.09 47.45
CA ALA A 168 24.59 -9.88 47.66
C ALA A 168 25.63 -9.64 46.55
N ALA A 169 25.21 -9.55 45.28
CA ALA A 169 26.10 -9.23 44.17
C ALA A 169 26.73 -7.83 44.32
N LEU A 170 25.93 -6.80 44.64
CA LEU A 170 26.42 -5.43 44.86
C LEU A 170 27.39 -5.36 46.06
N ALA A 171 27.08 -6.03 47.17
CA ALA A 171 27.97 -6.12 48.32
C ALA A 171 29.30 -6.81 47.97
N SER A 172 29.26 -7.85 47.13
CA SER A 172 30.48 -8.52 46.66
C SER A 172 31.34 -7.69 45.70
N GLN A 173 30.77 -6.70 45.02
CA GLN A 173 31.52 -5.73 44.20
C GLN A 173 32.16 -4.65 45.09
N GLN A 174 31.38 -4.07 46.01
CA GLN A 174 31.87 -3.05 46.96
C GLN A 174 32.99 -3.58 47.88
N ALA A 175 33.02 -4.88 48.17
CA ALA A 175 34.10 -5.53 48.90
C ALA A 175 35.41 -5.72 48.09
N VAL A 176 35.35 -5.66 46.75
CA VAL A 176 36.52 -5.74 45.87
C VAL A 176 37.07 -4.35 45.55
N ASP A 177 36.18 -3.36 45.36
CA ASP A 177 36.58 -1.96 45.10
C ASP A 177 37.32 -1.33 46.30
N ALA A 178 37.05 -1.79 47.52
CA ALA A 178 37.67 -1.30 48.76
C ALA A 178 39.10 -1.83 49.04
N ALA A 179 39.68 -2.64 48.15
CA ALA A 179 40.96 -3.33 48.38
C ALA A 179 42.13 -2.87 47.49
N ASN A 180 41.93 -1.84 46.64
CA ASN A 180 42.84 -1.49 45.54
C ASN A 180 43.59 -0.14 45.70
N ASP A 181 43.65 0.44 46.91
CA ASP A 181 44.18 1.81 47.10
C ASP A 181 45.38 1.87 48.10
N ALA A 182 46.52 1.30 47.68
CA ALA A 182 47.85 1.49 48.29
C ALA A 182 48.97 1.20 47.26
N PRO A 183 50.08 1.95 47.23
CA PRO A 183 51.07 1.89 46.14
C PRO A 183 52.18 0.83 46.27
N SER A 184 52.77 0.48 45.12
CA SER A 184 53.88 -0.48 44.89
C SER A 184 55.25 -0.04 45.48
N PRO A 185 56.29 -0.92 45.43
CA PRO A 185 57.17 -0.90 44.25
C PRO A 185 57.72 -2.27 43.78
N ASP A 186 58.45 -2.21 42.66
CA ASP A 186 58.88 -3.26 41.72
C ASP A 186 59.98 -4.23 42.19
N SER A 187 60.16 -5.34 41.46
CA SER A 187 61.49 -5.80 40.97
C SER A 187 61.36 -6.79 39.80
N ASP A 188 62.17 -6.63 38.75
CA ASP A 188 62.27 -7.54 37.60
C ASP A 188 63.04 -8.84 37.90
N SER A 189 62.64 -9.98 37.29
CA SER A 189 63.49 -10.78 36.37
C SER A 189 62.91 -12.18 36.03
N ASP A 190 62.87 -12.51 34.73
CA ASP A 190 62.81 -13.88 34.18
C ASP A 190 64.20 -14.56 34.29
N PRO A 191 64.37 -15.92 34.32
CA PRO A 191 63.75 -16.84 33.34
C PRO A 191 63.45 -18.34 33.74
N ILE A 192 62.52 -18.98 33.01
CA ILE A 192 62.58 -20.27 32.23
C ILE A 192 63.54 -21.40 32.73
N PRO A 193 63.21 -22.75 32.74
CA PRO A 193 62.13 -23.51 32.06
C PRO A 193 61.34 -24.61 32.86
N ALA A 194 60.40 -25.25 32.14
CA ALA A 194 59.87 -26.64 32.15
C ALA A 194 60.70 -27.77 32.88
N PRO A 195 60.11 -28.96 33.25
CA PRO A 195 59.08 -29.68 32.48
C PRO A 195 57.98 -30.46 33.25
N ALA A 196 57.17 -31.20 32.48
CA ALA A 196 55.98 -31.94 32.92
C ALA A 196 56.24 -33.12 33.88
N ARG A 197 55.25 -33.41 34.73
CA ARG A 197 55.10 -34.68 35.46
C ARG A 197 53.64 -35.12 35.56
N ALA A 198 53.38 -36.39 35.28
CA ALA A 198 52.06 -37.00 35.47
C ALA A 198 51.65 -36.98 36.95
N ARG A 199 50.47 -36.45 37.27
CA ARG A 199 50.03 -36.22 38.65
C ARG A 199 49.28 -37.43 39.24
N ARG A 200 50.05 -38.44 39.68
CA ARG A 200 49.58 -39.33 40.76
C ARG A 200 49.30 -38.49 42.01
N ASN A 201 48.21 -38.84 42.72
CA ASN A 201 47.67 -38.26 43.97
C ASN A 201 46.48 -37.30 43.83
N GLU A 202 45.43 -37.73 43.13
CA GLU A 202 44.08 -37.15 43.27
C GLU A 202 43.29 -37.93 44.34
N SER A 203 42.57 -37.23 45.24
CA SER A 203 41.72 -37.92 46.23
C SER A 203 40.46 -38.51 45.59
N LYS A 204 39.93 -39.61 46.13
CA LYS A 204 38.68 -40.23 45.63
C LYS A 204 37.49 -39.25 45.55
N ALA A 205 37.46 -38.24 46.42
CA ALA A 205 36.43 -37.20 46.40
C ALA A 205 36.62 -36.20 45.24
N GLN A 206 37.87 -35.83 44.90
CA GLN A 206 38.17 -34.95 43.77
C GLN A 206 37.94 -35.64 42.43
N SER A 207 38.40 -36.88 42.26
CA SER A 207 38.19 -37.64 41.02
C SER A 207 36.70 -37.88 40.74
N ALA A 208 35.91 -38.22 41.78
CA ALA A 208 34.46 -38.36 41.68
C ALA A 208 33.75 -37.02 41.36
N LYS A 209 34.25 -35.90 41.89
CA LYS A 209 33.74 -34.57 41.53
C LYS A 209 34.03 -34.23 40.07
N ARG A 210 35.28 -34.41 39.61
CA ARG A 210 35.67 -34.10 38.23
C ARG A 210 34.83 -34.89 37.23
N LYS A 211 34.71 -36.21 37.41
CA LYS A 211 33.91 -37.06 36.52
C LYS A 211 32.44 -36.63 36.47
N LYS A 212 31.86 -36.24 37.62
CA LYS A 212 30.47 -35.74 37.70
C LYS A 212 30.27 -34.35 37.08
N ASP A 213 31.31 -33.53 36.96
CA ASP A 213 31.24 -32.22 36.30
C ASP A 213 31.50 -32.35 34.77
N GLU A 214 32.32 -33.30 34.36
CA GLU A 214 32.54 -33.76 32.98
C GLU A 214 31.27 -34.39 32.37
N GLU A 215 30.61 -35.31 33.07
CA GLU A 215 29.33 -35.90 32.65
C GLU A 215 28.23 -34.83 32.42
N LYS A 216 28.20 -33.77 33.24
CA LYS A 216 27.30 -32.62 33.03
C LYS A 216 27.65 -31.79 31.79
N ALA A 217 28.94 -31.61 31.51
CA ALA A 217 29.40 -30.87 30.34
C ALA A 217 29.00 -31.60 29.04
N ILE A 218 29.22 -32.91 29.00
CA ILE A 218 28.81 -33.80 27.91
C ILE A 218 27.28 -33.76 27.72
N ALA A 219 26.49 -33.87 28.80
CA ALA A 219 25.03 -33.75 28.73
C ALA A 219 24.57 -32.37 28.20
N LYS A 220 25.25 -31.29 28.58
CA LYS A 220 24.97 -29.92 28.08
C LYS A 220 25.34 -29.76 26.59
N ILE A 221 26.37 -30.45 26.11
CA ILE A 221 26.74 -30.53 24.68
C ILE A 221 25.67 -31.28 23.88
N LYS A 222 25.21 -32.45 24.35
CA LYS A 222 24.09 -33.21 23.74
C LYS A 222 22.80 -32.41 23.66
N ALA A 223 22.51 -31.61 24.70
CA ALA A 223 21.36 -30.70 24.73
C ALA A 223 21.50 -29.47 23.80
N SER A 224 22.66 -29.24 23.17
CA SER A 224 22.89 -28.06 22.34
C SER A 224 22.22 -28.16 20.97
N LYS A 225 21.66 -27.03 20.51
CA LYS A 225 21.09 -26.90 19.15
C LYS A 225 22.14 -27.06 18.03
N GLN A 226 23.44 -27.04 18.36
CA GLN A 226 24.55 -27.24 17.43
C GLN A 226 24.81 -28.74 17.21
N PHE A 227 24.98 -29.50 18.30
CA PHE A 227 25.11 -30.97 18.25
C PHE A 227 23.90 -31.62 17.55
N GLN A 228 22.69 -31.26 17.96
CA GLN A 228 21.44 -31.78 17.38
C GLN A 228 21.27 -31.44 15.88
N ARG A 229 21.81 -30.31 15.41
CA ARG A 229 21.83 -29.97 13.98
C ARG A 229 22.85 -30.80 13.20
N ARG A 230 24.05 -31.02 13.76
CA ARG A 230 25.10 -31.85 13.14
C ARG A 230 24.64 -33.30 13.02
N ARG A 231 24.00 -33.85 14.07
CA ARG A 231 23.40 -35.22 14.06
C ARG A 231 22.35 -35.39 12.95
N LYS A 232 21.44 -34.42 12.79
CA LYS A 232 20.42 -34.43 11.71
C LYS A 232 20.98 -34.27 10.29
N GLN A 233 22.28 -34.03 10.13
CA GLN A 233 22.93 -33.86 8.83
C GLN A 233 23.66 -35.14 8.35
N TYR A 234 23.79 -36.15 9.21
CA TYR A 234 24.46 -37.43 8.93
C TYR A 234 23.50 -38.64 8.93
N ASN A 235 22.18 -38.40 8.89
CA ASN A 235 21.17 -39.46 9.03
C ASN A 235 20.85 -40.17 7.71
N SER A 236 21.86 -40.75 7.05
CA SER A 236 21.69 -41.98 6.27
C SER A 236 21.76 -43.17 7.23
N ASP A 237 21.04 -44.24 6.95
CA ASP A 237 20.97 -45.40 7.84
C ASP A 237 22.28 -46.22 7.90
N GLU A 238 22.29 -47.15 8.86
CA GLU A 238 23.37 -48.09 9.23
C GLU A 238 24.45 -47.57 10.22
N GLU A 239 24.87 -48.51 11.07
CA GLU A 239 25.64 -48.47 12.33
C GLU A 239 26.45 -47.20 12.69
N MET A 240 26.05 -46.53 13.79
CA MET A 240 26.78 -45.42 14.42
C MET A 240 27.30 -45.79 15.82
N SER A 241 28.59 -45.50 16.09
CA SER A 241 29.21 -45.66 17.42
C SER A 241 28.53 -44.77 18.48
N ASP A 242 28.74 -45.12 19.75
CA ASP A 242 28.00 -44.60 20.91
C ASP A 242 27.86 -43.07 20.93
N GLU A 243 26.64 -42.59 21.18
CA GLU A 243 26.36 -41.14 21.24
C GLU A 243 27.15 -40.44 22.37
N ASP A 244 27.56 -41.19 23.41
CA ASP A 244 28.47 -40.71 24.45
C ASP A 244 29.90 -40.50 23.95
N GLU A 245 30.40 -41.32 23.02
CA GLU A 245 31.75 -41.21 22.45
C GLU A 245 31.84 -39.99 21.54
N ALA A 246 30.89 -39.82 20.63
CA ALA A 246 30.79 -38.62 19.78
C ALA A 246 30.62 -37.32 20.59
N ALA A 247 30.00 -37.38 21.77
CA ALA A 247 29.86 -36.23 22.68
C ALA A 247 31.10 -36.00 23.56
N ARG A 248 31.89 -37.04 23.88
CA ARG A 248 33.21 -36.92 24.52
C ARG A 248 34.25 -36.33 23.56
N ALA A 249 34.34 -36.82 22.33
CA ALA A 249 35.23 -36.26 21.32
C ALA A 249 34.98 -34.76 21.08
N PHE A 250 33.70 -34.33 21.06
CA PHE A 250 33.36 -32.90 20.96
C PHE A 250 33.65 -32.11 22.25
N PHE A 251 33.63 -32.75 23.42
CA PHE A 251 34.05 -32.14 24.68
C PHE A 251 35.57 -31.95 24.72
N GLU A 252 36.36 -32.94 24.30
CA GLU A 252 37.82 -32.88 24.15
C GLU A 252 38.25 -31.85 23.09
N GLU A 253 37.61 -31.83 21.91
CA GLU A 253 37.77 -30.78 20.88
C GLU A 253 37.50 -29.38 21.47
N SER A 254 36.52 -29.25 22.38
CA SER A 254 36.19 -27.99 23.06
C SER A 254 37.09 -27.63 24.25
N MET A 255 37.95 -28.54 24.71
CA MET A 255 38.95 -28.31 25.77
C MET A 255 40.37 -28.12 25.22
N ALA A 256 40.49 -27.70 23.96
CA ALA A 256 41.72 -27.11 23.44
C ALA A 256 42.19 -25.91 24.31
N PRO A 257 43.50 -25.60 24.35
CA PRO A 257 44.06 -24.61 25.27
C PRO A 257 43.38 -23.24 25.21
N LEU A 258 43.19 -22.63 26.38
CA LEU A 258 42.51 -21.34 26.53
C LEU A 258 43.27 -20.22 25.79
N PRO A 259 42.58 -19.23 25.18
CA PRO A 259 43.23 -18.27 24.28
C PRO A 259 44.01 -17.16 25.01
N ASP A 260 45.19 -17.51 25.54
CA ASP A 260 46.29 -16.56 25.77
C ASP A 260 47.69 -17.24 25.79
N GLN A 261 47.78 -18.51 25.37
CA GLN A 261 49.04 -19.26 25.38
C GLN A 261 49.85 -19.00 24.11
N THR A 262 51.18 -18.91 24.21
CA THR A 262 52.06 -18.72 23.04
C THR A 262 52.71 -20.03 22.62
N GLU A 263 52.53 -20.40 21.35
CA GLU A 263 53.03 -21.63 20.75
C GLU A 263 53.83 -21.32 19.48
N ASN A 264 54.66 -22.25 19.00
CA ASN A 264 55.48 -22.04 17.81
C ASN A 264 54.75 -22.52 16.55
N CYS A 265 54.81 -21.73 15.48
CA CYS A 265 54.21 -22.06 14.20
C CYS A 265 54.89 -23.27 13.54
N GLU A 266 54.12 -24.29 13.14
CA GLU A 266 54.61 -25.50 12.45
C GLU A 266 55.46 -25.16 11.21
N GLU A 267 54.91 -24.42 10.24
CA GLU A 267 55.61 -24.06 8.99
C GLU A 267 56.87 -23.19 9.17
N CYS A 268 56.88 -22.27 10.14
CA CYS A 268 57.86 -21.16 10.17
C CYS A 268 58.54 -20.93 11.51
N GLY A 269 58.35 -21.82 12.49
CA GLY A 269 58.98 -21.80 13.83
C GLY A 269 58.61 -20.63 14.75
N ASN A 270 58.03 -19.55 14.22
CA ASN A 270 57.79 -18.31 14.95
C ASN A 270 56.78 -18.50 16.10
N ARG A 271 57.12 -18.02 17.29
CA ARG A 271 56.23 -18.01 18.46
C ARG A 271 55.10 -17.00 18.27
N PHE A 272 53.86 -17.42 18.45
CA PHE A 272 52.65 -16.60 18.30
C PHE A 272 51.59 -16.96 19.36
N THR A 273 50.72 -16.02 19.71
CA THR A 273 49.60 -16.28 20.62
C THR A 273 48.52 -17.11 19.92
N VAL A 274 48.14 -18.24 20.49
CA VAL A 274 47.10 -19.13 19.95
C VAL A 274 45.74 -18.46 20.11
N THR A 275 45.14 -18.10 18.99
CA THR A 275 43.79 -17.52 18.90
C THR A 275 42.77 -18.59 18.48
N PRO A 276 41.44 -18.39 18.71
CA PRO A 276 40.39 -19.29 18.20
C PRO A 276 40.29 -19.41 16.66
N TYR A 277 41.17 -18.70 15.93
CA TYR A 277 41.26 -18.70 14.47
C TYR A 277 42.58 -19.33 13.96
N SER A 278 43.37 -19.93 14.86
CA SER A 278 44.63 -20.61 14.52
C SER A 278 44.30 -22.00 13.98
N ARG A 279 44.70 -22.26 12.73
CA ARG A 279 44.49 -23.56 12.06
C ARG A 279 45.64 -24.52 12.41
N ARG A 280 45.41 -25.83 12.34
CA ARG A 280 46.50 -26.82 12.33
C ARG A 280 47.12 -26.96 10.93
N GLY A 281 48.39 -27.36 10.86
CA GLY A 281 49.04 -27.77 9.60
C GLY A 281 48.82 -29.26 9.29
N GLU A 282 49.53 -29.78 8.29
CA GLU A 282 49.36 -31.15 7.81
C GLU A 282 49.90 -32.20 8.79
N ASP A 283 51.00 -31.89 9.50
CA ASP A 283 51.55 -32.73 10.58
C ASP A 283 50.84 -32.50 11.93
N GLY A 284 49.83 -31.63 11.95
CA GLY A 284 48.90 -31.45 13.07
C GLY A 284 49.39 -30.53 14.20
N GLY A 285 50.50 -29.82 14.03
CA GLY A 285 50.89 -28.68 14.86
C GLY A 285 49.98 -27.47 14.63
N LEU A 286 50.30 -26.31 15.21
CA LEU A 286 49.47 -25.09 15.10
C LEU A 286 50.16 -24.01 14.25
N LEU A 287 49.36 -23.28 13.47
CA LEU A 287 49.82 -22.27 12.52
C LEU A 287 49.47 -20.84 12.92
N CYS A 288 50.43 -19.93 12.74
CA CYS A 288 50.22 -18.51 12.92
C CYS A 288 49.38 -17.92 11.78
N GLN A 289 48.68 -16.80 12.04
CA GLN A 289 47.78 -16.17 11.06
C GLN A 289 48.45 -15.68 9.75
N LYS A 290 49.78 -15.69 9.62
CA LYS A 290 50.45 -15.44 8.33
C LYS A 290 50.42 -16.71 7.47
N CYS A 291 50.88 -17.84 8.02
CA CYS A 291 50.82 -19.18 7.43
C CYS A 291 49.39 -19.59 7.06
N THR A 292 48.43 -19.44 7.98
CA THR A 292 47.00 -19.73 7.69
C THR A 292 46.48 -18.93 6.47
N LYS A 293 46.93 -17.68 6.29
CA LYS A 293 46.54 -16.80 5.17
C LYS A 293 47.34 -17.03 3.87
N LEU A 294 48.33 -17.91 3.88
CA LEU A 294 48.99 -18.45 2.68
C LEU A 294 48.25 -19.71 2.25
N LEU A 295 48.03 -20.68 3.16
CA LEU A 295 47.19 -21.86 2.91
C LEU A 295 45.77 -21.47 2.42
N ASP A 296 45.08 -20.52 3.07
CA ASP A 296 43.75 -20.05 2.64
C ASP A 296 43.72 -19.49 1.19
N LYS A 297 44.88 -19.08 0.65
CA LYS A 297 45.03 -18.63 -0.75
C LYS A 297 45.35 -19.78 -1.70
N GLU A 298 46.21 -20.69 -1.27
CA GLU A 298 46.67 -21.84 -2.08
C GLU A 298 45.57 -22.90 -2.20
N GLU A 299 44.80 -23.16 -1.13
CA GLU A 299 43.57 -23.96 -1.15
C GLU A 299 42.41 -23.32 -1.93
N GLY A 300 42.48 -22.02 -2.24
CA GLY A 300 41.48 -21.31 -3.03
C GLY A 300 40.12 -21.11 -2.33
N ALA A 301 40.11 -20.34 -1.22
CA ALA A 301 38.94 -19.86 -0.46
C ALA A 301 37.54 -20.24 -1.00
N ALA A 302 36.99 -21.36 -0.51
CA ALA A 302 35.73 -21.95 -0.98
C ALA A 302 34.56 -20.95 -0.99
N ARG A 303 34.00 -20.68 -2.18
CA ARG A 303 32.87 -19.76 -2.40
C ARG A 303 31.62 -20.20 -1.62
N LYS A 304 31.41 -19.61 -0.43
CA LYS A 304 30.15 -19.75 0.34
C LYS A 304 28.95 -19.33 -0.51
N LYS A 305 28.20 -20.30 -1.05
CA LYS A 305 26.93 -20.06 -1.74
C LYS A 305 26.02 -19.23 -0.80
N ARG A 306 25.69 -17.99 -1.20
CA ARG A 306 24.72 -17.16 -0.47
C ARG A 306 23.41 -17.94 -0.36
N LYS A 307 23.02 -18.32 0.86
CA LYS A 307 21.67 -18.83 1.13
C LYS A 307 20.69 -17.70 0.83
N ILE A 308 20.05 -17.74 -0.35
CA ILE A 308 18.91 -16.89 -0.66
C ILE A 308 17.83 -17.27 0.34
N THR A 309 17.44 -16.34 1.21
CA THR A 309 16.42 -16.57 2.23
C THR A 309 15.12 -16.96 1.53
N ALA A 310 14.55 -18.13 1.84
CA ALA A 310 13.43 -18.72 1.09
C ALA A 310 12.18 -17.81 0.99
N GLY A 311 12.02 -16.85 1.90
CA GLY A 311 10.99 -15.81 1.81
C GLY A 311 11.16 -14.86 0.61
N ARG A 312 12.39 -14.57 0.13
CA ARG A 312 12.61 -13.69 -1.04
C ARG A 312 12.12 -14.35 -2.33
N GLN A 313 12.34 -15.65 -2.50
CA GLN A 313 11.81 -16.39 -3.66
C GLN A 313 10.28 -16.48 -3.60
N ARG A 314 9.67 -16.78 -2.45
CA ARG A 314 8.20 -16.76 -2.30
C ARG A 314 7.60 -15.39 -2.63
N ARG A 315 8.13 -14.30 -2.08
CA ARG A 315 7.68 -12.92 -2.40
C ARG A 315 7.84 -12.58 -3.90
N GLN A 316 8.91 -13.03 -4.56
CA GLN A 316 9.07 -12.82 -5.99
C GLN A 316 8.08 -13.63 -6.83
N ILE A 317 7.82 -14.90 -6.49
CA ILE A 317 6.81 -15.73 -7.17
C ILE A 317 5.42 -15.11 -7.00
N GLN A 318 5.11 -14.58 -5.82
CA GLN A 318 3.86 -13.88 -5.55
C GLN A 318 3.75 -12.56 -6.34
N SER A 319 4.78 -11.72 -6.33
CA SER A 319 4.83 -10.50 -7.17
C SER A 319 4.69 -10.81 -8.66
N ASN A 320 5.34 -11.89 -9.14
CA ASN A 320 5.23 -12.33 -10.53
C ASN A 320 3.79 -12.74 -10.87
N LEU A 321 3.10 -13.50 -10.02
CA LEU A 321 1.72 -13.91 -10.28
C LEU A 321 0.73 -12.74 -10.27
N LEU A 322 0.89 -11.77 -9.36
CA LEU A 322 0.12 -10.51 -9.37
C LEU A 322 0.37 -9.71 -10.66
N ASP A 323 1.59 -9.76 -11.19
CA ASP A 323 1.98 -9.18 -12.47
C ASP A 323 1.50 -9.98 -13.71
N GLY A 324 0.80 -11.11 -13.53
CA GLY A 324 0.38 -12.00 -14.62
C GLY A 324 1.51 -12.86 -15.21
N ILE A 325 2.67 -12.93 -14.55
CA ILE A 325 3.83 -13.74 -14.93
C ILE A 325 3.72 -15.10 -14.24
N TYR A 326 3.13 -16.07 -14.95
CA TYR A 326 2.85 -17.41 -14.42
C TYR A 326 4.12 -18.28 -14.25
N PRO A 327 4.10 -19.28 -13.35
CA PRO A 327 5.14 -20.31 -13.29
C PRO A 327 5.13 -21.15 -14.58
N GLY A 328 6.29 -21.33 -15.17
CA GLY A 328 6.46 -22.04 -16.43
C GLY A 328 7.61 -21.46 -17.25
N ALA A 329 7.75 -21.92 -18.49
CA ALA A 329 8.58 -21.23 -19.48
C ALA A 329 7.90 -19.93 -19.90
N LYS A 330 8.62 -18.79 -19.81
CA LYS A 330 8.14 -17.52 -20.38
C LYS A 330 8.08 -17.66 -21.91
N ASP A 331 7.12 -17.00 -22.53
CA ASP A 331 7.10 -16.93 -24.00
C ASP A 331 8.34 -16.19 -24.55
N LEU A 332 8.72 -16.50 -25.79
CA LEU A 332 9.92 -15.93 -26.41
C LEU A 332 9.81 -14.40 -26.52
N MET A 333 8.60 -13.87 -26.77
CA MET A 333 8.32 -12.44 -26.82
C MET A 333 8.68 -11.76 -25.49
N THR A 334 8.28 -12.32 -24.35
CA THR A 334 8.63 -11.82 -23.01
C THR A 334 10.12 -11.91 -22.75
N LEU A 335 10.79 -13.00 -23.15
CA LEU A 335 12.24 -13.12 -22.99
C LEU A 335 13.00 -12.07 -23.83
N CYS A 336 12.55 -11.81 -25.06
CA CYS A 336 13.06 -10.72 -25.90
C CYS A 336 12.83 -9.34 -25.26
N ILE A 337 11.60 -9.05 -24.81
CA ILE A 337 11.26 -7.78 -24.13
C ILE A 337 12.07 -7.60 -22.83
N GLU A 338 12.22 -8.65 -22.00
CA GLU A 338 12.99 -8.56 -20.77
C GLU A 338 14.49 -8.35 -21.01
N THR A 339 14.99 -8.74 -22.18
CA THR A 339 16.38 -8.58 -22.62
C THR A 339 16.61 -7.20 -23.26
N LEU A 340 15.69 -6.74 -24.11
CA LEU A 340 15.65 -5.37 -24.62
C LEU A 340 15.58 -4.37 -23.45
N ALA A 341 14.68 -4.59 -22.49
CA ALA A 341 14.56 -3.78 -21.27
C ALA A 341 15.65 -4.05 -20.20
N LYS A 342 16.77 -4.69 -20.57
CA LYS A 342 18.06 -4.68 -19.83
C LYS A 342 19.15 -3.91 -20.58
N ASN A 343 18.97 -3.68 -21.88
CA ASN A 343 19.95 -3.12 -22.80
C ASN A 343 19.34 -1.96 -23.61
N VAL A 344 18.33 -1.27 -23.05
CA VAL A 344 17.57 -0.23 -23.78
C VAL A 344 18.43 0.97 -24.15
N ASP A 345 19.46 1.26 -23.35
CA ASP A 345 20.48 2.27 -23.63
C ASP A 345 21.40 1.91 -24.83
N LEU A 346 21.25 0.72 -25.42
CA LEU A 346 21.91 0.26 -26.65
C LEU A 346 20.96 0.15 -27.86
N ALA A 347 19.68 0.53 -27.71
CA ALA A 347 18.71 0.53 -28.80
C ALA A 347 18.65 1.92 -29.46
N GLU A 348 18.88 1.99 -30.77
CA GLU A 348 18.75 3.23 -31.55
C GLU A 348 17.34 3.40 -32.13
N ASP A 349 16.70 2.30 -32.50
CA ASP A 349 15.28 2.21 -32.86
C ASP A 349 14.76 0.78 -32.57
N PHE A 350 13.43 0.60 -32.51
CA PHE A 350 12.79 -0.71 -32.39
C PHE A 350 12.46 -1.40 -33.73
N GLY A 351 12.62 -0.73 -34.89
CA GLY A 351 12.20 -1.24 -36.20
C GLY A 351 10.67 -1.33 -36.34
N ASP A 352 10.17 -2.08 -37.34
CA ASP A 352 8.73 -2.18 -37.65
C ASP A 352 7.94 -3.08 -36.67
N LEU A 353 7.93 -2.69 -35.39
CA LEU A 353 7.05 -3.28 -34.39
C LEU A 353 5.61 -2.74 -34.51
N PRO A 354 4.58 -3.61 -34.44
CA PRO A 354 3.20 -3.19 -34.29
C PRO A 354 2.98 -2.27 -33.09
N ALA A 355 2.13 -1.25 -33.23
CA ALA A 355 1.87 -0.25 -32.18
C ALA A 355 1.44 -0.87 -30.82
N SER A 356 0.76 -2.02 -30.84
CA SER A 356 0.37 -2.77 -29.63
C SER A 356 1.56 -3.46 -28.93
N MET A 357 2.63 -3.77 -29.66
CA MET A 357 3.92 -4.19 -29.06
C MET A 357 4.68 -2.98 -28.51
N VAL A 358 4.63 -1.83 -29.18
CA VAL A 358 5.25 -0.58 -28.71
C VAL A 358 4.60 -0.08 -27.41
N GLU A 359 3.26 -0.13 -27.26
CA GLU A 359 2.57 0.21 -26.00
C GLU A 359 2.90 -0.80 -24.87
N ARG A 360 3.08 -2.10 -25.19
CA ARG A 360 3.56 -3.09 -24.20
C ARG A 360 5.02 -2.84 -23.80
N LEU A 361 5.88 -2.41 -24.74
CA LEU A 361 7.27 -2.05 -24.47
C LEU A 361 7.37 -0.80 -23.59
N SER A 362 6.62 0.28 -23.90
CA SER A 362 6.64 1.50 -23.09
C SER A 362 6.15 1.22 -21.67
N ALA A 363 5.07 0.44 -21.51
CA ALA A 363 4.58 0.00 -20.21
C ALA A 363 5.65 -0.77 -19.38
N ILE A 364 6.40 -1.69 -19.99
CA ILE A 364 7.41 -2.50 -19.30
C ILE A 364 8.68 -1.69 -18.98
N LEU A 365 9.11 -0.79 -19.87
CA LEU A 365 10.24 0.10 -19.65
C LEU A 365 9.92 1.16 -18.57
N CYS A 366 8.73 1.75 -18.58
CA CYS A 366 8.23 2.61 -17.51
C CYS A 366 8.12 1.87 -16.17
N LYS A 367 7.60 0.63 -16.13
CA LYS A 367 7.54 -0.16 -14.89
C LYS A 367 8.93 -0.44 -14.29
N ARG A 368 9.98 -0.48 -15.12
CA ARG A 368 11.38 -0.59 -14.69
C ARG A 368 12.06 0.77 -14.40
N ARG A 369 11.34 1.90 -14.56
CA ARG A 369 11.86 3.28 -14.49
C ARG A 369 13.04 3.53 -15.44
N LEU A 370 12.92 3.00 -16.66
CA LEU A 370 13.93 3.12 -17.72
C LEU A 370 13.60 4.16 -18.79
N LEU A 371 12.47 4.88 -18.66
CA LEU A 371 12.13 5.96 -19.60
C LEU A 371 12.85 7.25 -19.21
N LYS A 372 13.84 7.63 -20.03
CA LYS A 372 14.71 8.80 -19.92
C LYS A 372 14.63 9.70 -21.17
N PRO A 373 15.13 10.94 -21.14
CA PRO A 373 15.15 11.88 -22.27
C PRO A 373 15.85 11.38 -23.55
N GLU A 374 16.69 10.34 -23.47
CA GLU A 374 17.31 9.68 -24.62
C GLU A 374 16.34 8.64 -25.20
N THR A 375 15.87 7.72 -24.36
CA THR A 375 15.00 6.59 -24.72
C THR A 375 13.61 7.00 -25.20
N ILE A 376 13.13 8.21 -24.86
CA ILE A 376 11.81 8.71 -25.29
C ILE A 376 11.70 8.73 -26.83
N ASN A 377 12.81 8.99 -27.53
CA ASN A 377 12.86 9.05 -28.99
C ASN A 377 12.45 7.71 -29.64
N LEU A 378 12.69 6.57 -28.99
CA LEU A 378 12.31 5.23 -29.47
C LEU A 378 10.79 5.04 -29.62
N PHE A 379 10.00 5.93 -29.04
CA PHE A 379 8.53 5.92 -29.10
C PHE A 379 7.96 7.06 -29.99
N LEU A 380 8.81 7.96 -30.48
CA LEU A 380 8.43 9.11 -31.30
C LEU A 380 8.76 8.82 -32.76
N ARG A 381 7.73 8.67 -33.59
CA ARG A 381 7.88 8.44 -35.04
C ARG A 381 6.97 9.38 -35.82
N PRO A 382 7.46 10.00 -36.91
CA PRO A 382 6.61 10.78 -37.81
C PRO A 382 5.43 9.93 -38.30
N GLY A 383 4.21 10.49 -38.23
CA GLY A 383 2.98 9.78 -38.57
C GLY A 383 2.31 9.01 -37.42
N ASN A 384 2.92 8.92 -36.22
CA ASN A 384 2.25 8.32 -35.06
C ASN A 384 1.05 9.17 -34.60
N ASP A 385 -0.16 8.68 -34.87
CA ASP A 385 -1.43 9.22 -34.32
C ASP A 385 -1.51 9.13 -32.78
N THR A 386 -0.70 8.29 -32.15
CA THR A 386 -0.78 7.93 -30.73
C THR A 386 0.58 7.97 -30.05
N VAL A 387 0.68 8.64 -28.89
CA VAL A 387 1.83 8.58 -27.99
C VAL A 387 1.37 8.27 -26.56
N VAL A 388 1.97 7.25 -25.96
CA VAL A 388 1.65 6.75 -24.60
C VAL A 388 2.91 6.65 -23.75
N VAL A 389 3.04 7.58 -22.80
CA VAL A 389 4.05 7.56 -21.73
C VAL A 389 3.39 7.09 -20.44
N THR A 390 3.90 6.01 -19.85
CA THR A 390 3.32 5.36 -18.65
C THR A 390 4.01 5.70 -17.32
N ASP A 391 5.22 6.25 -17.36
CA ASP A 391 5.94 6.94 -16.28
C ASP A 391 6.78 8.02 -16.97
N GLY A 392 6.41 9.28 -16.76
CA GLY A 392 7.06 10.46 -17.32
C GLY A 392 7.83 11.29 -16.28
N ALA A 393 8.03 10.78 -15.07
CA ALA A 393 8.59 11.54 -13.96
C ALA A 393 10.05 11.96 -14.19
N SER A 394 10.77 11.24 -15.06
CA SER A 394 12.17 11.50 -15.44
C SER A 394 12.33 12.35 -16.71
N LEU A 395 11.23 12.78 -17.34
CA LEU A 395 11.25 13.62 -18.53
C LEU A 395 11.17 15.10 -18.17
N SER A 396 11.92 15.95 -18.89
CA SER A 396 11.90 17.40 -18.78
C SER A 396 10.79 18.04 -19.63
N SER A 397 10.50 19.33 -19.39
CA SER A 397 9.53 20.10 -20.21
C SER A 397 9.91 20.14 -21.70
N ASP A 398 11.20 20.16 -22.03
CA ASP A 398 11.67 20.19 -23.41
C ASP A 398 11.50 18.82 -24.11
N ASP A 399 11.43 17.73 -23.35
CA ASP A 399 11.18 16.39 -23.89
C ASP A 399 9.70 16.20 -24.25
N TYR A 400 8.79 16.78 -23.46
CA TYR A 400 7.38 16.88 -23.83
C TYR A 400 7.16 17.78 -25.06
N ILE A 401 7.95 18.86 -25.20
CA ILE A 401 7.97 19.70 -26.40
C ILE A 401 8.45 18.92 -27.63
N ARG A 402 9.48 18.07 -27.49
CA ARG A 402 9.94 17.17 -28.57
C ARG A 402 8.82 16.25 -29.09
N ILE A 403 7.89 15.78 -28.24
CA ILE A 403 6.75 14.94 -28.69
C ILE A 403 5.96 15.64 -29.80
N PHE A 404 5.62 16.92 -29.61
CA PHE A 404 4.85 17.71 -30.58
C PHE A 404 5.64 18.05 -31.85
N GLN A 405 6.97 18.13 -31.75
CA GLN A 405 7.87 18.41 -32.88
C GLN A 405 8.07 17.17 -33.77
N TYR A 406 8.25 15.99 -33.18
CA TYR A 406 8.43 14.73 -33.93
C TYR A 406 7.12 14.09 -34.39
N CYS A 407 6.00 14.31 -33.69
CA CYS A 407 4.70 13.71 -33.98
C CYS A 407 3.61 14.79 -34.26
N PRO A 408 3.74 15.64 -35.30
CA PRO A 408 2.80 16.73 -35.58
C PRO A 408 1.39 16.26 -36.01
N THR A 409 1.21 14.97 -36.31
CA THR A 409 -0.08 14.37 -36.66
C THR A 409 -0.80 13.74 -35.46
N ILE A 410 -0.26 13.86 -34.24
CA ILE A 410 -0.78 13.20 -33.05
C ILE A 410 -2.25 13.57 -32.75
N LYS A 411 -3.07 12.55 -32.52
CA LYS A 411 -4.49 12.66 -32.14
C LYS A 411 -4.73 12.19 -30.70
N TYR A 412 -3.96 11.22 -30.23
CA TYR A 412 -4.13 10.54 -28.94
C TYR A 412 -2.87 10.68 -28.07
N LEU A 413 -2.92 11.57 -27.07
CA LEU A 413 -1.83 11.81 -26.13
C LEU A 413 -2.21 11.29 -24.74
N ARG A 414 -1.44 10.32 -24.22
CA ARG A 414 -1.53 9.85 -22.84
C ARG A 414 -0.19 9.98 -22.14
N LEU A 415 -0.11 10.85 -21.15
CA LEU A 415 1.09 11.07 -20.34
C LEU A 415 0.77 10.76 -18.87
N ARG A 416 1.55 9.86 -18.27
CA ARG A 416 1.49 9.55 -16.84
C ARG A 416 2.68 10.12 -16.08
N ASP A 417 2.44 10.48 -14.82
CA ASP A 417 3.43 11.07 -13.91
C ASP A 417 4.19 12.26 -14.56
N ALA A 418 3.42 13.08 -15.27
CA ALA A 418 3.89 14.12 -16.17
C ALA A 418 4.24 15.42 -15.42
N VAL A 419 4.99 15.31 -14.32
CA VAL A 419 5.23 16.42 -13.37
C VAL A 419 5.99 17.61 -13.99
N GLN A 420 6.76 17.38 -15.05
CA GLN A 420 7.41 18.46 -15.82
C GLN A 420 6.60 18.94 -17.05
N PHE A 421 5.35 18.50 -17.21
CA PHE A 421 4.39 19.10 -18.13
C PHE A 421 3.79 20.35 -17.45
N LYS A 422 4.37 21.51 -17.77
CA LYS A 422 4.05 22.82 -17.14
C LYS A 422 3.50 23.79 -18.19
N ASN A 423 3.11 25.00 -17.77
CA ASN A 423 2.81 26.14 -18.66
C ASN A 423 3.70 26.19 -19.91
N LYS A 424 5.04 26.19 -19.80
CA LYS A 424 5.99 26.19 -20.94
C LYS A 424 5.63 25.16 -22.04
N VAL A 425 5.21 23.95 -21.64
CA VAL A 425 4.82 22.87 -22.56
C VAL A 425 3.43 23.13 -23.14
N MET A 426 2.51 23.62 -22.32
CA MET A 426 1.14 23.94 -22.73
C MET A 426 1.10 25.13 -23.69
N ASP A 427 1.83 26.21 -23.40
CA ASP A 427 1.97 27.40 -24.25
C ASP A 427 2.59 27.02 -25.62
N HIS A 428 3.61 26.15 -25.66
CA HIS A 428 4.14 25.60 -26.90
C HIS A 428 3.09 24.78 -27.65
N PHE A 429 2.35 23.89 -26.98
CA PHE A 429 1.30 23.07 -27.59
C PHE A 429 0.16 23.90 -28.17
N LEU A 430 -0.31 24.94 -27.46
CA LEU A 430 -1.31 25.89 -27.94
C LEU A 430 -0.83 26.59 -29.23
N ALA A 431 0.44 26.99 -29.28
CA ALA A 431 1.07 27.59 -30.46
C ALA A 431 1.28 26.64 -31.66
N THR A 432 1.04 25.33 -31.51
CA THR A 432 1.07 24.37 -32.64
C THR A 432 -0.29 24.23 -33.33
N ASN A 433 -0.30 23.83 -34.60
CA ASN A 433 -1.54 23.48 -35.33
C ASN A 433 -2.10 22.08 -34.97
N ILE A 434 -1.60 21.43 -33.92
CA ILE A 434 -2.01 20.08 -33.50
C ILE A 434 -3.42 20.12 -32.91
N THR A 435 -4.24 19.11 -33.22
CA THR A 435 -5.61 18.95 -32.74
C THR A 435 -5.80 17.56 -32.11
N LEU A 436 -5.90 17.51 -30.77
CA LEU A 436 -6.04 16.26 -30.04
C LEU A 436 -7.50 15.82 -29.95
N GLU A 437 -7.79 14.61 -30.44
CA GLU A 437 -9.06 13.92 -30.18
C GLU A 437 -9.13 13.35 -28.76
N LYS A 438 -7.99 12.96 -28.17
CA LYS A 438 -7.93 12.38 -26.82
C LYS A 438 -6.72 12.93 -26.07
N LEU A 439 -6.97 13.65 -24.98
CA LEU A 439 -5.94 14.08 -24.02
C LEU A 439 -6.13 13.35 -22.70
N SER A 440 -5.05 12.82 -22.15
CA SER A 440 -5.01 12.15 -20.86
C SER A 440 -3.73 12.51 -20.11
N LEU A 441 -3.83 13.29 -19.04
CA LEU A 441 -2.71 13.70 -18.19
C LEU A 441 -2.86 13.17 -16.75
N HIS A 442 -1.73 12.94 -16.09
CA HIS A 442 -1.66 12.54 -14.68
C HIS A 442 -0.49 13.25 -13.98
N GLY A 443 -0.75 13.93 -12.86
CA GLY A 443 0.29 14.63 -12.08
C GLY A 443 0.77 15.96 -12.69
N ALA A 444 0.01 16.53 -13.64
CA ALA A 444 0.36 17.78 -14.34
C ALA A 444 -0.02 19.04 -13.53
N ASN A 445 0.38 19.08 -12.25
CA ASN A 445 0.02 20.11 -11.25
C ASN A 445 0.46 21.55 -11.60
N LEU A 446 1.26 21.73 -12.67
CA LEU A 446 1.94 22.97 -13.04
C LEU A 446 1.44 23.59 -14.35
N ILE A 447 0.20 23.26 -14.72
CA ILE A 447 -0.59 23.97 -15.73
C ILE A 447 -1.63 24.81 -14.99
N ASP A 448 -1.58 26.14 -15.15
CA ASP A 448 -2.55 27.04 -14.51
C ASP A 448 -3.91 27.10 -15.23
N ASP A 449 -4.87 27.74 -14.58
CA ASP A 449 -6.26 27.84 -15.05
C ASP A 449 -6.38 28.66 -16.35
N GLU A 450 -5.53 29.68 -16.59
CA GLU A 450 -5.50 30.46 -17.84
C GLU A 450 -5.13 29.57 -19.03
N ARG A 451 -4.13 28.69 -18.86
CA ARG A 451 -3.72 27.72 -19.90
C ARG A 451 -4.78 26.65 -20.12
N TRP A 452 -5.55 26.27 -19.09
CA TRP A 452 -6.70 25.37 -19.25
C TRP A 452 -7.85 26.02 -20.02
N ASP A 453 -8.24 27.24 -19.67
CA ASP A 453 -9.34 27.97 -20.33
C ASP A 453 -9.01 28.24 -21.80
N ARG A 454 -7.76 28.65 -22.08
CA ARG A 454 -7.25 28.77 -23.45
C ARG A 454 -7.23 27.44 -24.19
N PHE A 455 -6.85 26.34 -23.56
CA PHE A 455 -6.90 25.01 -24.20
C PHE A 455 -8.31 24.60 -24.61
N PHE A 456 -9.29 24.73 -23.72
CA PHE A 456 -10.68 24.39 -24.09
C PHE A 456 -11.20 25.32 -25.19
N THR A 457 -10.92 26.63 -25.11
CA THR A 457 -11.35 27.61 -26.11
C THR A 457 -10.69 27.42 -27.48
N GLU A 458 -9.38 27.19 -27.54
CA GLU A 458 -8.59 27.11 -28.79
C GLU A 458 -8.57 25.69 -29.41
N LYS A 459 -8.74 24.63 -28.61
CA LYS A 459 -8.54 23.22 -29.04
C LYS A 459 -9.70 22.27 -28.69
N GLY A 460 -10.65 22.67 -27.83
CA GLY A 460 -11.69 21.79 -27.28
C GLY A 460 -12.68 21.21 -28.31
N THR A 461 -12.88 21.87 -29.44
CA THR A 461 -13.86 21.48 -30.46
C THR A 461 -13.66 20.08 -31.03
N HIS A 462 -12.40 19.64 -31.14
CA HIS A 462 -12.02 18.30 -31.64
C HIS A 462 -11.97 17.22 -30.55
N LEU A 463 -12.10 17.60 -29.28
CA LEU A 463 -11.78 16.76 -28.13
C LEU A 463 -12.92 15.75 -27.84
N LYS A 464 -12.70 14.49 -28.23
CA LYS A 464 -13.61 13.36 -28.01
C LYS A 464 -13.42 12.69 -26.64
N THR A 465 -12.27 12.89 -25.99
CA THR A 465 -11.95 12.35 -24.67
C THR A 465 -11.04 13.28 -23.88
N PHE A 466 -11.45 13.62 -22.66
CA PHE A 466 -10.61 14.31 -21.68
C PHE A 466 -10.47 13.43 -20.43
N GLN A 467 -9.24 13.25 -19.94
CA GLN A 467 -8.95 12.53 -18.70
C GLN A 467 -7.89 13.26 -17.90
N LEU A 468 -8.29 13.84 -16.78
CA LEU A 468 -7.40 14.53 -15.85
C LEU A 468 -7.36 13.76 -14.52
N HIS A 469 -6.15 13.53 -14.03
CA HIS A 469 -5.87 12.75 -12.83
C HIS A 469 -4.80 13.46 -12.00
N TYR A 470 -5.01 13.66 -10.70
CA TYR A 470 -4.06 14.34 -9.81
C TYR A 470 -3.59 15.66 -10.44
N THR A 471 -4.47 16.66 -10.42
CA THR A 471 -4.13 18.04 -10.75
C THR A 471 -4.60 18.89 -9.59
N ASP A 472 -3.68 19.06 -8.65
CA ASP A 472 -3.88 19.78 -7.41
C ASP A 472 -3.66 21.28 -7.63
N GLY A 473 -4.46 22.12 -6.98
CA GLY A 473 -4.35 23.60 -7.06
C GLY A 473 -4.88 24.25 -8.34
N HIS A 474 -5.08 23.50 -9.43
CA HIS A 474 -5.54 23.99 -10.73
C HIS A 474 -6.62 23.07 -11.34
N PHE A 475 -7.37 23.57 -12.33
CA PHE A 475 -8.56 22.94 -12.93
C PHE A 475 -9.70 22.72 -11.92
N GLY A 476 -10.75 23.54 -12.03
CA GLY A 476 -11.89 23.55 -11.12
C GLY A 476 -13.24 23.83 -11.78
N ASP A 477 -14.15 24.39 -10.99
CA ASP A 477 -15.54 24.65 -11.38
C ASP A 477 -15.68 25.54 -12.63
N GLU A 478 -14.80 26.53 -12.78
CA GLU A 478 -14.76 27.48 -13.91
C GLU A 478 -14.49 26.76 -15.25
N GLN A 479 -13.50 25.87 -15.26
CA GLN A 479 -13.16 25.06 -16.43
C GLN A 479 -14.31 24.08 -16.76
N LEU A 480 -15.00 23.56 -15.75
CA LEU A 480 -16.17 22.68 -15.95
C LEU A 480 -17.40 23.42 -16.48
N GLU A 481 -17.59 24.71 -16.17
CA GLU A 481 -18.58 25.54 -16.84
C GLU A 481 -18.20 25.82 -18.31
N LEU A 482 -16.91 25.93 -18.62
CA LEU A 482 -16.42 26.19 -19.98
C LEU A 482 -16.55 24.96 -20.90
N MET A 483 -16.40 23.74 -20.37
CA MET A 483 -16.38 22.51 -21.17
C MET A 483 -17.67 22.27 -22.02
N PRO A 484 -18.91 22.43 -21.51
CA PRO A 484 -20.12 22.33 -22.33
C PRO A 484 -20.18 23.31 -23.50
N LYS A 485 -19.57 24.49 -23.36
CA LYS A 485 -19.56 25.56 -24.36
C LYS A 485 -18.52 25.34 -25.46
N THR A 486 -17.47 24.58 -25.17
CA THR A 486 -16.25 24.47 -26.00
C THR A 486 -15.98 23.06 -26.55
N CYS A 487 -16.47 22.02 -25.87
CA CYS A 487 -16.16 20.62 -26.17
C CYS A 487 -17.41 19.81 -26.59
N PRO A 488 -18.16 20.21 -27.64
CA PRO A 488 -19.45 19.59 -27.99
C PRO A 488 -19.32 18.10 -28.40
N ASN A 489 -18.15 17.68 -28.86
CA ASN A 489 -17.86 16.31 -29.30
C ASN A 489 -17.38 15.38 -28.17
N LEU A 490 -17.43 15.81 -26.91
CA LEU A 490 -16.85 15.08 -25.78
C LEU A 490 -17.69 13.84 -25.41
N THR A 491 -17.14 12.65 -25.69
CA THR A 491 -17.81 11.36 -25.41
C THR A 491 -17.33 10.68 -24.13
N ARG A 492 -16.16 11.09 -23.60
CA ARG A 492 -15.57 10.53 -22.38
C ARG A 492 -14.92 11.63 -21.54
N LEU A 493 -15.36 11.71 -20.28
CA LEU A 493 -14.79 12.60 -19.27
C LEU A 493 -14.29 11.78 -18.08
N LYS A 494 -13.07 12.04 -17.64
CA LYS A 494 -12.59 11.63 -16.31
C LYS A 494 -11.99 12.81 -15.57
N ILE A 495 -12.39 12.96 -14.31
CA ILE A 495 -11.90 13.96 -13.35
C ILE A 495 -11.61 13.18 -12.07
N VAL A 496 -10.34 13.09 -11.68
CA VAL A 496 -9.92 12.30 -10.51
C VAL A 496 -8.87 13.05 -9.72
N HIS A 497 -9.11 13.25 -8.42
CA HIS A 497 -8.19 13.90 -7.50
C HIS A 497 -7.86 15.36 -7.90
N ASN A 498 -8.87 16.10 -8.35
CA ASN A 498 -8.81 17.53 -8.66
C ASN A 498 -9.32 18.34 -7.47
N GLN A 499 -8.48 19.22 -6.89
CA GLN A 499 -8.80 19.91 -5.63
C GLN A 499 -9.66 21.17 -5.79
N LYS A 500 -9.66 21.83 -6.97
CA LYS A 500 -10.51 23.01 -7.25
C LYS A 500 -11.92 22.64 -7.75
N VAL A 501 -12.23 21.35 -7.92
CA VAL A 501 -13.57 20.89 -8.33
C VAL A 501 -14.45 20.70 -7.09
N THR A 502 -15.66 21.25 -7.14
CA THR A 502 -16.68 21.17 -6.09
C THR A 502 -18.02 20.71 -6.66
N ASN A 503 -19.02 20.55 -5.79
CA ASN A 503 -20.40 20.28 -6.16
C ASN A 503 -20.92 21.21 -7.27
N LYS A 504 -20.50 22.49 -7.31
CA LYS A 504 -20.93 23.45 -8.35
C LYS A 504 -20.41 23.06 -9.73
N GLY A 505 -19.09 22.83 -9.87
CA GLY A 505 -18.48 22.41 -11.14
C GLY A 505 -19.06 21.12 -11.68
N LEU A 506 -19.38 20.17 -10.78
CA LEU A 506 -20.03 18.92 -11.15
C LEU A 506 -21.40 19.14 -11.82
N GLU A 507 -22.22 20.11 -11.38
CA GLU A 507 -23.52 20.38 -11.99
C GLU A 507 -23.46 20.76 -13.49
N HIS A 508 -22.34 21.31 -13.96
CA HIS A 508 -22.14 21.64 -15.39
C HIS A 508 -21.93 20.40 -16.27
N ILE A 509 -21.47 19.28 -15.69
CA ILE A 509 -21.30 17.99 -16.41
C ILE A 509 -22.64 17.47 -16.94
N ALA A 510 -23.76 17.81 -16.28
CA ALA A 510 -25.11 17.46 -16.74
C ALA A 510 -25.48 18.03 -18.12
N GLN A 511 -24.75 19.04 -18.61
CA GLN A 511 -24.97 19.67 -19.92
C GLN A 511 -24.24 18.94 -21.07
N LEU A 512 -23.36 17.98 -20.76
CA LEU A 512 -22.54 17.24 -21.74
C LEU A 512 -23.29 16.01 -22.30
N SER A 513 -24.40 16.25 -23.01
CA SER A 513 -25.33 15.21 -23.51
C SER A 513 -24.68 14.05 -24.30
N ASN A 514 -23.57 14.31 -25.00
CA ASN A 514 -22.83 13.32 -25.78
C ASN A 514 -21.94 12.37 -24.93
N LEU A 515 -21.90 12.51 -23.60
CA LEU A 515 -21.13 11.62 -22.72
C LEU A 515 -21.65 10.19 -22.74
N THR A 516 -20.78 9.27 -23.13
CA THR A 516 -21.02 7.82 -23.03
C THR A 516 -20.20 7.17 -21.91
N HIS A 517 -19.20 7.87 -21.36
CA HIS A 517 -18.31 7.36 -20.34
C HIS A 517 -17.91 8.46 -19.35
N LEU A 518 -18.35 8.34 -18.10
CA LEU A 518 -18.04 9.27 -17.03
C LEU A 518 -17.18 8.60 -15.94
N THR A 519 -16.28 9.37 -15.34
CA THR A 519 -15.55 9.00 -14.12
C THR A 519 -15.33 10.24 -13.28
N ILE A 520 -15.90 10.25 -12.08
CA ILE A 520 -15.70 11.30 -11.08
C ILE A 520 -15.12 10.64 -9.83
N GLY A 521 -14.05 11.22 -9.30
CA GLY A 521 -13.51 10.87 -7.98
C GLY A 521 -12.81 12.08 -7.39
N ILE A 522 -13.55 12.92 -6.68
CA ILE A 522 -13.05 14.21 -6.17
C ILE A 522 -12.34 14.00 -4.83
N TYR A 523 -11.30 14.80 -4.55
CA TYR A 523 -10.56 14.70 -3.30
C TYR A 523 -11.35 15.26 -2.11
N ASN A 524 -12.03 16.39 -2.33
CA ASN A 524 -12.91 17.02 -1.35
C ASN A 524 -14.23 16.24 -1.24
N PRO A 525 -14.85 16.14 -0.05
CA PRO A 525 -16.19 15.55 0.09
C PRO A 525 -17.23 16.26 -0.76
N THR A 526 -17.88 15.49 -1.64
CA THR A 526 -19.04 15.93 -2.44
C THR A 526 -20.35 15.40 -1.84
N ASN A 527 -21.50 15.81 -2.39
CA ASN A 527 -22.82 15.33 -1.96
C ASN A 527 -23.68 14.86 -3.15
N SER A 528 -24.81 14.22 -2.88
CA SER A 528 -25.68 13.54 -3.87
C SER A 528 -26.32 14.42 -4.96
N PRO A 529 -26.86 15.63 -4.68
CA PRO A 529 -27.68 16.36 -5.66
C PRO A 529 -27.00 16.68 -7.01
N PRO A 530 -25.71 17.09 -7.07
CA PRO A 530 -24.99 17.23 -8.33
C PRO A 530 -24.92 15.92 -9.13
N TYR A 531 -24.67 14.77 -8.48
CA TYR A 531 -24.64 13.48 -9.17
C TYR A 531 -26.01 13.08 -9.71
N VAL A 532 -27.08 13.28 -8.94
CA VAL A 532 -28.47 13.08 -9.41
C VAL A 532 -28.75 13.96 -10.64
N LYS A 533 -28.37 15.25 -10.60
CA LYS A 533 -28.51 16.18 -11.73
C LYS A 533 -27.73 15.74 -12.97
N ILE A 534 -26.50 15.24 -12.80
CA ILE A 534 -25.70 14.65 -13.89
C ILE A 534 -26.39 13.42 -14.47
N ILE A 535 -26.83 12.49 -13.62
CA ILE A 535 -27.42 11.20 -14.05
C ILE A 535 -28.75 11.43 -14.76
N ASN A 536 -29.57 12.39 -14.32
CA ASN A 536 -30.78 12.80 -15.04
C ASN A 536 -30.46 13.45 -16.41
N GLY A 537 -29.32 14.14 -16.54
CA GLY A 537 -28.91 14.83 -17.78
C GLY A 537 -28.23 13.95 -18.83
N VAL A 538 -27.37 13.00 -18.41
CA VAL A 538 -26.57 12.17 -19.34
C VAL A 538 -26.77 10.65 -19.17
N GLY A 539 -27.54 10.21 -18.17
CA GLY A 539 -27.79 8.78 -17.88
C GLY A 539 -28.20 7.92 -19.09
N PRO A 540 -29.12 8.37 -19.97
CA PRO A 540 -29.56 7.58 -21.11
C PRO A 540 -28.45 7.20 -22.11
N SER A 541 -27.42 8.04 -22.27
CA SER A 541 -26.27 7.81 -23.17
C SER A 541 -25.09 7.12 -22.49
N LEU A 542 -25.04 7.05 -21.16
CA LEU A 542 -23.94 6.43 -20.41
C LEU A 542 -23.85 4.90 -20.61
N ARG A 543 -22.69 4.47 -21.10
CA ARG A 543 -22.23 3.06 -21.16
C ARG A 543 -21.27 2.71 -20.04
N THR A 544 -20.62 3.71 -19.44
CA THR A 544 -19.79 3.54 -18.24
C THR A 544 -20.03 4.69 -17.27
N LEU A 545 -20.43 4.33 -16.05
CA LEU A 545 -20.49 5.25 -14.92
C LEU A 545 -19.46 4.80 -13.87
N CYS A 546 -18.76 5.78 -13.28
CA CYS A 546 -17.82 5.55 -12.20
C CYS A 546 -17.87 6.71 -11.21
N LEU A 547 -18.30 6.44 -9.98
CA LEU A 547 -18.26 7.37 -8.85
C LEU A 547 -17.34 6.80 -7.77
N ASP A 548 -16.22 7.48 -7.48
CA ASP A 548 -15.17 7.06 -6.56
C ASP A 548 -15.15 8.02 -5.35
N LYS A 549 -15.36 7.52 -4.13
CA LYS A 549 -15.41 8.28 -2.88
C LYS A 549 -16.30 9.54 -2.93
N ALA A 550 -17.49 9.39 -3.50
CA ALA A 550 -18.35 10.51 -3.93
C ALA A 550 -19.26 11.08 -2.82
N GLY A 551 -19.36 10.44 -1.65
CA GLY A 551 -20.21 10.93 -0.55
C GLY A 551 -21.71 10.89 -0.88
N VAL A 552 -22.14 9.87 -1.62
CA VAL A 552 -23.49 9.74 -2.20
C VAL A 552 -24.41 8.82 -1.39
N ASP A 553 -25.68 9.18 -1.34
CA ASP A 553 -26.80 8.38 -0.79
C ASP A 553 -27.63 7.69 -1.91
N ASP A 554 -28.63 6.91 -1.50
CA ASP A 554 -29.44 6.07 -2.37
C ASP A 554 -30.25 6.82 -3.44
N SER A 555 -30.43 8.14 -3.35
CA SER A 555 -31.04 8.94 -4.43
C SER A 555 -30.22 8.87 -5.74
N VAL A 556 -28.91 8.64 -5.63
CA VAL A 556 -28.03 8.39 -6.77
C VAL A 556 -28.28 7.01 -7.37
N LEU A 557 -28.64 6.01 -6.56
CA LEU A 557 -29.00 4.67 -7.04
C LEU A 557 -30.37 4.67 -7.73
N GLU A 558 -31.35 5.39 -7.17
CA GLU A 558 -32.67 5.62 -7.78
C GLU A 558 -32.55 6.38 -9.12
N ALA A 559 -31.70 7.40 -9.19
CA ALA A 559 -31.41 8.13 -10.43
C ALA A 559 -30.77 7.23 -11.49
N ILE A 560 -29.84 6.34 -11.11
CA ILE A 560 -29.25 5.34 -12.02
C ILE A 560 -30.32 4.35 -12.50
N HIS A 561 -31.15 3.82 -11.58
CA HIS A 561 -32.22 2.88 -11.92
C HIS A 561 -33.16 3.46 -12.98
N THR A 562 -33.56 4.72 -12.79
CA THR A 562 -34.57 5.41 -13.61
C THR A 562 -34.03 5.85 -14.98
N ASN A 563 -32.84 6.45 -15.02
CA ASN A 563 -32.35 7.15 -16.22
C ASN A 563 -31.31 6.36 -17.02
N CYS A 564 -30.56 5.45 -16.40
CA CYS A 564 -29.46 4.74 -17.06
C CYS A 564 -29.96 3.42 -17.67
N GLN A 565 -29.99 3.36 -18.99
CA GLN A 565 -30.52 2.22 -19.76
C GLN A 565 -29.48 1.57 -20.70
N ASN A 566 -28.22 2.05 -20.70
CA ASN A 566 -27.16 1.59 -21.60
C ASN A 566 -25.84 1.21 -20.89
N ILE A 567 -25.80 1.19 -19.55
CA ILE A 567 -24.58 0.92 -18.78
C ILE A 567 -24.15 -0.53 -18.98
N GLN A 568 -22.89 -0.71 -19.40
CA GLN A 568 -22.24 -2.02 -19.50
C GLN A 568 -21.20 -2.22 -18.37
N LYS A 569 -20.71 -1.10 -17.82
CA LYS A 569 -19.70 -1.04 -16.76
C LYS A 569 -20.09 -0.04 -15.68
N LEU A 570 -20.32 -0.52 -14.47
CA LEU A 570 -20.59 0.31 -13.29
C LEU A 570 -19.40 0.24 -12.31
N ARG A 571 -18.97 1.38 -11.78
CA ARG A 571 -18.19 1.45 -10.54
C ARG A 571 -18.85 2.42 -9.56
N LEU A 572 -19.06 1.97 -8.34
CA LEU A 572 -19.45 2.81 -7.20
C LEU A 572 -18.53 2.38 -6.06
N THR A 573 -17.49 3.15 -5.77
CA THR A 573 -16.34 2.67 -4.97
C THR A 573 -15.99 3.62 -3.83
N ASP A 574 -15.59 3.06 -2.68
CA ASP A 574 -15.30 3.82 -1.44
C ASP A 574 -16.47 4.76 -1.02
N ASN A 575 -17.73 4.33 -1.21
CA ASN A 575 -18.92 5.07 -0.80
C ASN A 575 -19.54 4.44 0.45
N GLU A 576 -19.56 5.22 1.54
CA GLU A 576 -19.83 4.76 2.92
C GLU A 576 -21.26 5.05 3.41
N VAL A 577 -22.13 5.60 2.54
CA VAL A 577 -23.48 6.10 2.87
C VAL A 577 -24.61 5.35 2.14
N LEU A 578 -24.33 4.72 1.00
CA LEU A 578 -25.27 3.88 0.24
C LEU A 578 -25.75 2.68 1.07
N THR A 579 -27.01 2.26 0.95
CA THR A 579 -27.57 1.10 1.68
C THR A 579 -27.74 -0.15 0.81
N ASP A 580 -27.77 -1.32 1.44
CA ASP A 580 -28.03 -2.60 0.79
C ASP A 580 -29.44 -2.65 0.16
N GLN A 581 -30.42 -1.94 0.76
CA GLN A 581 -31.75 -1.77 0.19
C GLN A 581 -31.72 -0.87 -1.05
N GLY A 582 -30.91 0.19 -1.05
CA GLY A 582 -30.64 1.02 -2.24
C GLY A 582 -30.03 0.20 -3.38
N PHE A 583 -29.05 -0.67 -3.08
CA PHE A 583 -28.49 -1.59 -4.07
C PHE A 583 -29.48 -2.66 -4.54
N ALA A 584 -30.32 -3.20 -3.65
CA ALA A 584 -31.37 -4.14 -4.03
C ALA A 584 -32.41 -3.50 -4.96
N ASN A 585 -32.82 -2.26 -4.65
CA ASN A 585 -33.73 -1.46 -5.48
C ASN A 585 -33.11 -1.16 -6.85
N LEU A 586 -31.81 -0.81 -6.91
CA LEU A 586 -31.11 -0.55 -8.18
C LEU A 586 -31.22 -1.74 -9.15
N PHE A 587 -30.95 -2.97 -8.71
CA PHE A 587 -30.90 -4.13 -9.61
C PHE A 587 -32.26 -4.85 -9.80
N THR A 588 -33.24 -4.62 -8.93
CA THR A 588 -34.57 -5.25 -9.04
C THR A 588 -35.40 -4.60 -10.14
N ASN A 589 -35.80 -5.36 -11.17
CA ASN A 589 -36.59 -4.89 -12.31
C ASN A 589 -35.98 -3.72 -13.12
N TRP A 590 -34.66 -3.54 -13.07
CA TRP A 590 -33.96 -2.50 -13.82
C TRP A 590 -34.09 -2.71 -15.33
N TYR A 591 -34.40 -1.64 -16.07
CA TYR A 591 -34.54 -1.69 -17.54
C TYR A 591 -33.20 -1.76 -18.30
N ASN A 592 -32.08 -1.56 -17.62
CA ASN A 592 -30.74 -1.60 -18.21
C ASN A 592 -30.35 -3.05 -18.58
N PRO A 593 -29.68 -3.28 -19.73
CA PRO A 593 -29.16 -4.61 -20.05
C PRO A 593 -28.26 -5.21 -18.96
N PRO A 594 -28.20 -6.56 -18.82
CA PRO A 594 -27.30 -7.24 -17.89
C PRO A 594 -25.85 -6.73 -17.95
N LEU A 595 -25.26 -6.40 -16.79
CA LEU A 595 -23.93 -5.78 -16.73
C LEU A 595 -22.82 -6.76 -17.16
N THR A 596 -21.72 -6.20 -17.67
CA THR A 596 -20.50 -6.97 -18.04
C THR A 596 -19.34 -6.74 -17.08
N TYR A 597 -19.32 -5.60 -16.38
CA TYR A 597 -18.31 -5.23 -15.40
C TYR A 597 -18.99 -4.51 -14.23
N ILE A 598 -18.73 -4.97 -13.00
CA ILE A 598 -19.10 -4.23 -11.80
C ILE A 598 -17.95 -4.19 -10.79
N ASN A 599 -17.79 -3.05 -10.13
CA ASN A 599 -16.90 -2.90 -8.98
C ASN A 599 -17.59 -2.04 -7.92
N LEU A 600 -17.85 -2.63 -6.76
CA LEU A 600 -18.46 -2.03 -5.57
C LEU A 600 -17.50 -2.05 -4.37
N HIS A 601 -16.18 -2.12 -4.62
CA HIS A 601 -15.23 -2.29 -3.53
C HIS A 601 -15.29 -1.14 -2.52
N LYS A 602 -15.19 -1.52 -1.23
CA LYS A 602 -15.36 -0.66 -0.06
C LYS A 602 -16.70 0.07 0.05
N CYS A 603 -17.75 -0.30 -0.69
CA CYS A 603 -19.12 0.06 -0.29
C CYS A 603 -19.51 -0.78 0.93
N ARG A 604 -19.29 -0.22 2.12
CA ARG A 604 -19.41 -0.91 3.43
C ARG A 604 -19.74 0.08 4.55
N HIS A 605 -20.35 -0.43 5.62
CA HIS A 605 -20.40 0.26 6.90
C HIS A 605 -18.99 0.52 7.46
N ILE A 606 -18.81 1.68 8.12
CA ILE A 606 -17.60 2.06 8.85
C ILE A 606 -17.96 2.49 10.27
N ASP A 607 -17.98 1.52 11.18
CA ASP A 607 -17.73 1.79 12.60
C ASP A 607 -16.39 1.14 13.02
N SER A 608 -15.81 1.70 14.07
CA SER A 608 -14.65 1.22 14.81
C SER A 608 -15.00 0.50 16.12
N THR A 609 -16.24 0.65 16.61
CA THR A 609 -16.72 0.13 17.89
C THR A 609 -17.28 -1.29 17.75
N ASP A 610 -18.32 -1.47 16.94
CA ASP A 610 -18.78 -2.76 16.43
C ASP A 610 -18.75 -2.79 14.89
N PRO A 611 -17.62 -3.16 14.26
CA PRO A 611 -17.50 -3.26 12.81
C PRO A 611 -18.28 -4.45 12.19
N ARG A 612 -19.06 -5.21 12.96
CA ARG A 612 -19.86 -6.36 12.50
C ARG A 612 -21.35 -6.09 12.52
N ASP A 613 -21.84 -5.39 13.55
CA ASP A 613 -23.20 -4.87 13.52
C ASP A 613 -23.35 -3.84 12.38
N ASN A 614 -24.58 -3.71 11.86
CA ASN A 614 -24.94 -2.81 10.77
C ASN A 614 -26.48 -2.65 10.74
N PRO A 615 -27.10 -2.06 11.78
CA PRO A 615 -28.55 -1.98 11.92
C PRO A 615 -29.18 -1.15 10.79
N ASP A 616 -28.45 -0.16 10.28
CA ASP A 616 -28.86 0.75 9.21
C ASP A 616 -28.68 0.15 7.79
N GLY A 617 -28.14 -1.07 7.67
CA GLY A 617 -27.97 -1.75 6.38
C GLY A 617 -26.97 -1.08 5.43
N ILE A 618 -25.98 -0.34 5.95
CA ILE A 618 -25.05 0.48 5.18
C ILE A 618 -24.02 -0.37 4.41
N GLY A 619 -23.77 0.03 3.16
CA GLY A 619 -22.88 -0.62 2.21
C GLY A 619 -23.58 -1.68 1.35
N PHE A 620 -22.80 -2.35 0.52
CA PHE A 620 -23.27 -3.47 -0.30
C PHE A 620 -23.23 -4.77 0.54
N ALA A 621 -24.38 -5.42 0.71
CA ALA A 621 -24.53 -6.61 1.52
C ALA A 621 -25.41 -7.65 0.81
N SER A 622 -26.31 -8.32 1.54
CA SER A 622 -26.96 -9.55 1.07
C SER A 622 -28.04 -9.32 0.01
N LEU A 623 -28.91 -8.32 0.20
CA LEU A 623 -30.02 -8.03 -0.69
C LEU A 623 -29.52 -7.48 -2.03
N GLY A 624 -28.58 -6.54 -1.98
CA GLY A 624 -27.92 -5.99 -3.17
C GLY A 624 -27.11 -7.05 -3.94
N PHE A 625 -26.46 -7.98 -3.24
CA PHE A 625 -25.71 -9.06 -3.88
C PHE A 625 -26.61 -10.07 -4.60
N GLU A 626 -27.72 -10.48 -3.99
CA GLU A 626 -28.68 -11.37 -4.64
C GLU A 626 -29.37 -10.71 -5.83
N ALA A 627 -29.82 -9.45 -5.69
CA ALA A 627 -30.43 -8.70 -6.78
C ALA A 627 -29.46 -8.48 -7.96
N LEU A 628 -28.21 -8.09 -7.69
CA LEU A 628 -27.14 -7.98 -8.69
C LEU A 628 -26.95 -9.28 -9.48
N MET A 629 -26.85 -10.41 -8.78
CA MET A 629 -26.53 -11.70 -9.38
C MET A 629 -27.74 -12.34 -10.08
N ALA A 630 -28.97 -12.01 -9.67
CA ALA A 630 -30.19 -12.33 -10.40
C ALA A 630 -30.28 -11.55 -11.72
N HIS A 631 -30.01 -10.23 -11.70
CA HIS A 631 -30.08 -9.36 -12.87
C HIS A 631 -28.93 -9.61 -13.87
N SER A 632 -27.68 -9.54 -13.39
CA SER A 632 -26.48 -9.42 -14.24
C SER A 632 -25.58 -10.67 -14.25
N GLY A 633 -25.80 -11.64 -13.35
CA GLY A 633 -24.83 -12.73 -13.10
C GLY A 633 -24.42 -13.52 -14.34
N LYS A 634 -25.32 -13.70 -15.32
CA LYS A 634 -25.06 -14.48 -16.54
C LYS A 634 -24.03 -13.84 -17.48
N THR A 635 -23.89 -12.52 -17.46
CA THR A 635 -23.06 -11.72 -18.40
C THR A 635 -21.88 -11.02 -17.73
N LEU A 636 -21.84 -10.98 -16.40
CA LEU A 636 -20.76 -10.36 -15.64
C LEU A 636 -19.44 -11.09 -15.90
N ARG A 637 -18.45 -10.36 -16.42
CA ARG A 637 -17.09 -10.85 -16.73
C ARG A 637 -16.08 -10.50 -15.65
N TYR A 638 -16.33 -9.40 -14.94
CA TYR A 638 -15.53 -8.87 -13.86
C TYR A 638 -16.46 -8.43 -12.72
N VAL A 639 -16.24 -8.98 -11.53
CA VAL A 639 -16.93 -8.62 -10.29
C VAL A 639 -15.88 -8.30 -9.23
N ASP A 640 -16.00 -7.16 -8.56
CA ASP A 640 -15.17 -6.80 -7.41
C ASP A 640 -16.04 -6.21 -6.31
N ILE A 641 -16.16 -6.97 -5.22
CA ILE A 641 -16.98 -6.68 -4.03
C ILE A 641 -16.11 -6.73 -2.77
N ASN A 642 -14.82 -6.39 -2.93
CA ASN A 642 -13.85 -6.36 -1.85
C ASN A 642 -14.31 -5.43 -0.70
N SER A 643 -14.19 -5.95 0.54
CA SER A 643 -14.59 -5.31 1.79
C SER A 643 -16.10 -5.13 2.02
N CYS A 644 -16.95 -5.68 1.15
CA CYS A 644 -18.40 -5.81 1.37
C CYS A 644 -18.67 -6.91 2.41
N ARG A 645 -18.43 -6.57 3.69
CA ARG A 645 -18.29 -7.54 4.80
C ARG A 645 -19.59 -8.20 5.27
N HIS A 646 -20.75 -7.57 5.03
CA HIS A 646 -22.06 -8.02 5.54
C HIS A 646 -22.85 -8.89 4.55
N ILE A 647 -22.23 -9.33 3.45
CA ILE A 647 -22.77 -10.39 2.60
C ILE A 647 -22.72 -11.70 3.40
N SER A 648 -23.88 -12.30 3.67
CA SER A 648 -23.97 -13.50 4.50
C SER A 648 -23.50 -14.76 3.78
N LEU A 649 -23.20 -15.82 4.54
CA LEU A 649 -22.87 -17.14 3.99
C LEU A 649 -24.03 -17.69 3.15
N GLU A 650 -25.27 -17.58 3.65
CA GLU A 650 -26.46 -18.02 2.92
C GLU A 650 -26.60 -17.32 1.58
N SER A 651 -26.28 -16.02 1.50
CA SER A 651 -26.37 -15.24 0.26
C SER A 651 -25.35 -15.74 -0.78
N PHE A 652 -24.12 -16.08 -0.34
CA PHE A 652 -23.13 -16.74 -1.20
C PHE A 652 -23.60 -18.12 -1.66
N GLU A 653 -24.14 -18.95 -0.76
CA GLU A 653 -24.64 -20.30 -1.10
C GLU A 653 -25.87 -20.25 -2.03
N ARG A 654 -26.77 -19.29 -1.82
CA ARG A 654 -27.97 -19.04 -2.63
C ARG A 654 -27.63 -18.47 -4.01
N VAL A 655 -26.56 -17.69 -4.14
CA VAL A 655 -26.05 -17.21 -5.44
C VAL A 655 -25.30 -18.32 -6.18
N PHE A 656 -24.40 -19.06 -5.52
CA PHE A 656 -23.58 -20.10 -6.15
C PHE A 656 -24.16 -21.53 -6.00
N ALA A 657 -25.48 -21.62 -5.86
CA ALA A 657 -26.25 -22.85 -5.78
C ALA A 657 -26.04 -23.78 -7.00
N ALA A 658 -26.30 -25.08 -6.84
CA ALA A 658 -25.91 -26.10 -7.83
C ALA A 658 -26.65 -26.00 -9.19
N ASP A 659 -27.81 -25.34 -9.22
CA ASP A 659 -28.61 -25.02 -10.40
C ASP A 659 -28.07 -23.79 -11.16
N LYS A 660 -27.31 -22.90 -10.50
CA LYS A 660 -26.87 -21.61 -11.05
C LYS A 660 -25.52 -21.71 -11.73
N LYS A 661 -25.40 -21.05 -12.88
CA LYS A 661 -24.18 -21.01 -13.69
C LYS A 661 -23.93 -19.61 -14.25
N TYR A 662 -22.67 -19.19 -14.18
CA TYR A 662 -22.19 -17.85 -14.57
C TYR A 662 -21.07 -18.01 -15.61
N PRO A 663 -21.43 -18.24 -16.89
CA PRO A 663 -20.49 -18.70 -17.91
C PRO A 663 -19.49 -17.62 -18.37
N ASP A 664 -19.84 -16.34 -18.26
CA ASP A 664 -19.00 -15.23 -18.73
C ASP A 664 -17.99 -14.73 -17.68
N LEU A 665 -18.11 -15.14 -16.41
CA LEU A 665 -17.29 -14.63 -15.32
C LEU A 665 -15.83 -15.07 -15.46
N THR A 666 -14.91 -14.10 -15.58
CA THR A 666 -13.46 -14.35 -15.75
C THR A 666 -12.61 -13.84 -14.59
N PHE A 667 -13.08 -12.84 -13.85
CA PHE A 667 -12.42 -12.29 -12.66
C PHE A 667 -13.44 -12.06 -11.56
N MET A 668 -13.14 -12.50 -10.34
CA MET A 668 -13.92 -12.19 -9.15
C MET A 668 -13.00 -11.82 -7.96
N ASN A 669 -13.31 -10.72 -7.27
CA ASN A 669 -12.66 -10.34 -6.02
C ASN A 669 -13.70 -10.26 -4.90
N ILE A 670 -13.48 -11.07 -3.87
CA ILE A 670 -14.32 -11.22 -2.66
C ILE A 670 -13.48 -11.08 -1.39
N SER A 671 -12.35 -10.35 -1.48
CA SER A 671 -11.46 -10.10 -0.34
C SER A 671 -12.17 -9.37 0.79
N PHE A 672 -11.85 -9.71 2.04
CA PHE A 672 -12.42 -9.16 3.28
C PHE A 672 -13.95 -9.36 3.44
N CYS A 673 -14.54 -10.30 2.69
CA CYS A 673 -15.89 -10.80 2.93
C CYS A 673 -15.83 -11.93 3.98
N GLN A 674 -16.11 -11.61 5.25
CA GLN A 674 -15.85 -12.50 6.40
C GLN A 674 -16.58 -13.87 6.33
N ALA A 675 -17.70 -13.96 5.61
CA ALA A 675 -18.47 -15.19 5.43
C ALA A 675 -17.84 -16.20 4.44
N VAL A 676 -16.83 -15.80 3.65
CA VAL A 676 -16.24 -16.65 2.60
C VAL A 676 -15.37 -17.75 3.21
N ASN A 677 -15.71 -18.99 2.89
CA ASN A 677 -15.02 -20.21 3.33
C ASN A 677 -14.69 -21.13 2.13
N ASP A 678 -14.03 -22.26 2.41
CA ASP A 678 -13.65 -23.25 1.38
C ASP A 678 -14.85 -23.77 0.55
N PHE A 679 -16.03 -23.91 1.16
CA PHE A 679 -17.26 -24.36 0.48
C PHE A 679 -17.83 -23.32 -0.48
N VAL A 680 -17.81 -22.03 -0.09
CA VAL A 680 -18.17 -20.91 -0.97
C VAL A 680 -17.22 -20.84 -2.16
N VAL A 681 -15.90 -20.95 -1.92
CA VAL A 681 -14.90 -20.92 -3.00
C VAL A 681 -15.06 -22.10 -3.96
N GLY A 682 -15.27 -23.32 -3.46
CA GLY A 682 -15.58 -24.49 -4.29
C GLY A 682 -16.87 -24.33 -5.09
N SER A 683 -17.92 -23.75 -4.48
CA SER A 683 -19.19 -23.46 -5.16
C SER A 683 -19.05 -22.40 -6.25
N ILE A 684 -18.22 -21.38 -6.04
CA ILE A 684 -17.86 -20.39 -7.07
C ILE A 684 -17.16 -21.07 -8.26
N PHE A 685 -16.14 -21.90 -8.02
CA PHE A 685 -15.45 -22.61 -9.10
C PHE A 685 -16.37 -23.58 -9.87
N ARG A 686 -17.34 -24.22 -9.20
CA ARG A 686 -18.39 -25.04 -9.82
C ARG A 686 -19.33 -24.21 -10.72
N ALA A 687 -19.78 -23.06 -10.24
CA ALA A 687 -20.76 -22.22 -10.93
C ALA A 687 -20.15 -21.40 -12.08
N CYS A 688 -18.86 -21.07 -12.01
CA CYS A 688 -18.20 -20.10 -12.88
C CYS A 688 -17.12 -20.77 -13.78
N PRO A 689 -17.49 -21.54 -14.83
CA PRO A 689 -16.57 -22.40 -15.57
C PRO A 689 -15.46 -21.66 -16.36
N ASN A 690 -15.57 -20.35 -16.56
CA ASN A 690 -14.55 -19.52 -17.24
C ASN A 690 -13.77 -18.59 -16.28
N LEU A 691 -13.98 -18.71 -14.96
CA LEU A 691 -13.28 -17.90 -13.96
C LEU A 691 -11.77 -18.16 -14.04
N LYS A 692 -10.96 -17.14 -14.32
CA LYS A 692 -9.49 -17.26 -14.43
C LYS A 692 -8.81 -16.93 -13.11
N THR A 693 -9.29 -15.87 -12.45
CA THR A 693 -8.72 -15.37 -11.19
C THR A 693 -9.82 -15.13 -10.17
N LEU A 694 -9.64 -15.72 -8.98
CA LEU A 694 -10.45 -15.48 -7.79
C LEU A 694 -9.54 -14.90 -6.70
N VAL A 695 -9.98 -13.80 -6.05
CA VAL A 695 -9.19 -13.07 -5.05
C VAL A 695 -9.92 -13.07 -3.71
N THR A 696 -9.27 -13.56 -2.66
CA THR A 696 -9.84 -13.87 -1.34
C THR A 696 -8.95 -13.39 -0.17
N PHE A 697 -8.24 -12.26 -0.32
CA PHE A 697 -7.40 -11.74 0.76
C PHE A 697 -8.23 -11.48 2.03
N GLY A 698 -7.68 -11.81 3.20
CA GLY A 698 -8.35 -11.59 4.49
C GLY A 698 -9.52 -12.54 4.80
N ASN A 699 -9.82 -13.51 3.94
CA ASN A 699 -10.91 -14.46 4.18
C ASN A 699 -10.39 -15.67 4.99
N PHE A 700 -10.33 -15.55 6.31
CA PHE A 700 -9.76 -16.56 7.23
C PHE A 700 -10.53 -17.91 7.30
N GLY A 701 -11.68 -18.00 6.64
CA GLY A 701 -12.41 -19.24 6.38
C GLY A 701 -11.90 -20.03 5.16
N VAL A 702 -11.04 -19.44 4.33
CA VAL A 702 -10.41 -20.10 3.17
C VAL A 702 -9.07 -20.69 3.60
N ARG A 703 -8.88 -22.01 3.45
CA ARG A 703 -7.74 -22.76 4.00
C ARG A 703 -7.26 -23.86 3.07
N ASP A 704 -8.14 -24.77 2.66
CA ASP A 704 -7.77 -25.99 1.91
C ASP A 704 -8.66 -26.19 0.65
N VAL A 705 -8.68 -25.17 -0.21
CA VAL A 705 -9.41 -25.19 -1.48
C VAL A 705 -8.70 -26.05 -2.53
N ARG A 706 -9.45 -26.97 -3.16
CA ARG A 706 -9.05 -27.56 -4.44
C ARG A 706 -9.31 -26.58 -5.59
N VAL A 707 -8.27 -25.91 -6.05
CA VAL A 707 -8.32 -24.98 -7.19
C VAL A 707 -8.31 -25.78 -8.50
N PRO A 708 -9.29 -25.63 -9.41
CA PRO A 708 -9.28 -26.41 -10.66
C PRO A 708 -8.09 -26.03 -11.56
N LYS A 709 -7.73 -26.93 -12.49
CA LYS A 709 -6.58 -26.71 -13.39
C LYS A 709 -6.76 -25.45 -14.24
N GLY A 710 -5.70 -24.63 -14.33
CA GLY A 710 -5.70 -23.37 -15.07
C GLY A 710 -6.51 -22.24 -14.41
N ARG A 711 -6.74 -22.31 -13.09
CA ARG A 711 -7.46 -21.31 -12.29
C ARG A 711 -6.53 -20.78 -11.21
N ILE A 712 -6.67 -19.50 -10.87
CA ILE A 712 -5.78 -18.83 -9.92
C ILE A 712 -6.59 -18.41 -8.70
N LEU A 713 -6.16 -18.84 -7.51
CA LEU A 713 -6.68 -18.41 -6.22
C LEU A 713 -5.65 -17.53 -5.50
N ILE A 714 -5.99 -16.27 -5.30
CA ILE A 714 -5.13 -15.22 -4.76
C ILE A 714 -5.54 -14.89 -3.33
N GLY A 715 -4.56 -14.76 -2.43
CA GLY A 715 -4.80 -14.25 -1.07
C GLY A 715 -5.19 -15.29 -0.01
N VAL A 716 -4.98 -16.58 -0.26
CA VAL A 716 -5.20 -17.65 0.73
C VAL A 716 -4.31 -17.42 1.97
N PRO A 717 -4.86 -17.39 3.20
CA PRO A 717 -4.14 -17.10 4.44
C PRO A 717 -3.32 -18.29 4.98
N THR A 718 -2.65 -19.04 4.10
CA THR A 718 -1.79 -20.18 4.47
C THR A 718 -0.34 -19.97 4.03
N ALA A 719 0.59 -20.78 4.56
CA ALA A 719 2.02 -20.67 4.26
C ALA A 719 2.40 -20.98 2.80
N LEU A 720 1.47 -21.55 2.02
CA LEU A 720 1.54 -21.74 0.58
C LEU A 720 1.31 -20.41 -0.18
N GLY A 721 0.39 -19.58 0.32
CA GLY A 721 -0.04 -18.34 -0.33
C GLY A 721 -0.91 -18.62 -1.56
N MET A 722 -0.64 -17.93 -2.66
CA MET A 722 -1.46 -18.03 -3.87
C MET A 722 -1.30 -19.39 -4.57
N GLN A 723 -2.41 -19.97 -4.98
CA GLN A 723 -2.51 -21.29 -5.61
C GLN A 723 -2.89 -21.11 -7.09
N ILE A 724 -2.27 -21.91 -7.97
CA ILE A 724 -2.33 -21.75 -9.44
C ILE A 724 -2.79 -23.06 -10.13
N GLU A 725 -2.61 -24.18 -9.43
CA GLU A 725 -3.04 -25.51 -9.85
C GLU A 725 -3.44 -26.30 -8.59
N GLY A 726 -4.51 -27.08 -8.67
CA GLY A 726 -4.88 -28.07 -7.67
C GLY A 726 -4.23 -29.43 -7.98
N THR A 727 -3.83 -30.13 -6.93
CA THR A 727 -3.19 -31.45 -7.01
C THR A 727 -4.22 -32.57 -7.18
N GLU A 728 -4.58 -32.88 -8.43
CA GLU A 728 -5.37 -34.06 -8.77
C GLU A 728 -4.66 -34.94 -9.82
N ASP A 729 -3.55 -35.55 -9.40
CA ASP A 729 -3.22 -36.91 -9.85
C ASP A 729 -4.19 -37.87 -9.15
N GLY A 730 -5.41 -37.98 -9.68
CA GLY A 730 -6.50 -38.73 -9.05
C GLY A 730 -7.52 -39.19 -10.08
N GLU A 731 -7.41 -40.45 -10.51
CA GLU A 731 -8.39 -41.06 -11.39
C GLU A 731 -9.80 -41.08 -10.76
N GLY A 732 -10.83 -40.96 -11.61
CA GLY A 732 -12.19 -40.74 -11.15
C GLY A 732 -12.74 -41.87 -10.29
N ARG A 733 -13.13 -41.55 -9.05
CA ARG A 733 -14.07 -42.35 -8.26
C ARG A 733 -15.41 -41.64 -8.16
N VAL A 734 -16.37 -42.17 -8.93
CA VAL A 734 -17.79 -41.94 -8.66
C VAL A 734 -18.15 -42.69 -7.38
N ALA A 735 -18.67 -41.95 -6.41
CA ALA A 735 -19.54 -42.43 -5.34
C ALA A 735 -20.60 -41.33 -5.11
N GLY A 736 -21.85 -41.64 -4.82
CA GLY A 736 -22.42 -42.97 -4.55
C GLY A 736 -23.52 -42.81 -3.52
#